data_AF-A6HQ02-F1
#
_entry.id   AF-A6HQ02-F1
#
_cell.length_a   1.000
_cell.length_b   1.000
_cell.length_c   1.000
_cell.angle_alpha   90.00
_cell.angle_beta   90.00
_cell.angle_gamma   90.00
#
_symmetry.space_group_name_H-M   'P 1'
#
loop_
_entity.id
_entity.type
_entity.pdbx_description
1 polymer ?
#
loop_
_entity_poly.entity_id
_entity_poly.type
_entity_poly.pdbx_seq_one_letter_code
_entity_poly.pdbx_strand_id
1 'polypeptide(L)'
;MADVTARSLQYEYKANSNLVLQADRSLIDRTRRDEPTGEVLSLVGKLEGTRMGDKAQRTKPQMQEERRAKRRKRDEDRHDINKMKGYTLLSEGIDEMVGIIYKPKTKETRETYEVLLSFIQAALGDQPRDILCGAADEVLAVLKNEKLRDKERRREIDLLLGQTDDTRYHVLVNLGKKITDYGGDKEIQNMDDNIDETYGVNVQFESDEEEGDEDVYGEVREEASDDDMEGDEAVVRCTLSANLVASGELMSSKKKDLHPRDIDAFWLQRQLSRFYDDAIVSQKKADEVLEILKTASDDRECENQLVLLLGFNTFDFIKVLRQHRMMILYCTLLASAQSEAEKERIMGKMEADPELSKFLYQLHETEKEDLIREERSRRERVRQSRMDTDLETMDLDQGGEALAPRQVLDLEDLVFTQGSHFMANKRCQLPDGSFRRQRKGYEEVHVPALKPKPFGSEEQLLPVEKLPKYAQAGFEGFKTLNRIQSKLYRAALETDENLLLCAPTGAGKTNVALMCMLREIGKHINMDGTINVDDFKIIYIAPMRSLVQEMVGSFGKRLATYGITVAELTGDHQLCKEEISATQIIVCTPEKWDIITRKGGERTYTQLVRLIVLDEIHLLHDDRGPVLEALVARAIRNIEMTQEDVRLIGLSATLPNYTLYFMSDAYMGCDQEYKFSVDVKEAETDSDSD
;
A
#
# COMPACT_ATOMS: atom_id res chain seq x y z
N MET A 1 -10.47 39.00 -56.25
CA MET A 1 -9.33 39.26 -57.16
C MET A 1 -7.95 39.09 -56.51
N ALA A 2 -7.83 38.96 -55.18
CA ALA A 2 -6.56 38.65 -54.51
C ALA A 2 -6.21 37.14 -54.47
N ASP A 3 -7.22 36.26 -54.48
CA ASP A 3 -6.98 34.79 -54.45
C ASP A 3 -6.58 34.19 -55.81
N VAL A 4 -6.92 34.87 -56.91
CA VAL A 4 -6.50 34.44 -58.26
C VAL A 4 -5.01 34.75 -58.46
N THR A 5 -4.52 35.86 -57.91
CA THR A 5 -3.10 36.22 -57.87
C THR A 5 -2.30 35.33 -56.91
N ALA A 6 -2.86 34.92 -55.77
CA ALA A 6 -2.20 33.98 -54.85
C ALA A 6 -2.07 32.55 -55.43
N ARG A 7 -3.09 32.06 -56.15
CA ARG A 7 -3.02 30.78 -56.87
C ARG A 7 -2.08 30.83 -58.07
N SER A 8 -1.97 31.97 -58.77
CA SER A 8 -1.00 32.15 -59.87
C SER A 8 0.45 32.04 -59.39
N LEU A 9 0.76 32.56 -58.20
CA LEU A 9 2.11 32.54 -57.61
C LEU A 9 2.53 31.16 -57.05
N GLN A 10 1.59 30.31 -56.66
CA GLN A 10 1.89 28.96 -56.17
C GLN A 10 2.20 27.94 -57.30
N TYR A 11 1.72 28.17 -58.52
CA TYR A 11 1.97 27.30 -59.67
C TYR A 11 3.19 27.71 -60.53
N GLU A 12 3.84 28.84 -60.25
CA GLU A 12 5.08 29.26 -60.93
C GLU A 12 6.32 28.45 -60.51
N TYR A 13 6.22 27.62 -59.46
CA TYR A 13 7.35 26.83 -58.96
C TYR A 13 7.74 25.59 -59.80
N LYS A 14 7.07 25.36 -60.94
CA LYS A 14 7.44 24.28 -61.88
C LYS A 14 8.27 24.73 -63.09
N ALA A 15 8.49 26.02 -63.29
CA ALA A 15 9.23 26.54 -64.45
C ALA A 15 10.69 26.92 -64.16
N ASN A 16 11.14 26.89 -62.90
CA ASN A 16 12.50 27.29 -62.52
C ASN A 16 13.50 26.14 -62.37
N SER A 17 13.11 24.89 -62.67
CA SER A 17 14.04 23.74 -62.58
C SER A 17 14.80 23.43 -63.87
N ASN A 18 14.65 24.24 -64.93
CA ASN A 18 15.31 24.00 -66.22
C ASN A 18 15.84 25.27 -66.92
N LEU A 19 16.22 26.31 -66.15
CA LEU A 19 17.08 27.37 -66.69
C LEU A 19 18.55 26.99 -66.50
N VAL A 20 19.08 26.19 -67.43
CA VAL A 20 20.48 26.34 -67.79
C VAL A 20 20.59 27.72 -68.44
N LEU A 21 20.93 28.72 -67.64
CA LEU A 21 21.33 30.04 -68.16
C LEU A 21 22.50 29.79 -69.11
N GLN A 22 22.24 29.84 -70.42
CA GLN A 22 23.31 30.07 -71.38
C GLN A 22 23.83 31.47 -71.08
N ALA A 23 24.94 31.54 -70.35
CA ALA A 23 25.62 32.80 -70.08
C ALA A 23 25.92 33.49 -71.41
N ASP A 24 25.49 34.74 -71.54
CA ASP A 24 25.69 35.55 -72.74
C ASP A 24 27.17 35.92 -72.86
N ARG A 25 27.92 35.20 -73.70
CA ARG A 25 29.41 35.26 -73.79
C ARG A 25 29.94 36.50 -74.54
N SER A 26 29.09 37.50 -74.80
CA SER A 26 29.45 38.69 -75.56
C SER A 26 30.04 39.83 -74.72
N LEU A 27 29.90 39.79 -73.38
CA LEU A 27 30.31 40.87 -72.46
C LEU A 27 31.40 40.49 -71.45
N ILE A 28 32.07 39.34 -71.63
CA ILE A 28 33.19 38.94 -70.77
C ILE A 28 34.49 39.39 -71.44
N ASP A 29 35.09 40.46 -70.89
CA ASP A 29 36.46 40.88 -71.21
C ASP A 29 37.39 39.66 -71.16
N ARG A 30 38.23 39.50 -72.20
CA ARG A 30 39.22 38.42 -72.27
C ARG A 30 40.28 38.64 -71.18
N THR A 31 40.00 38.14 -69.98
CA THR A 31 40.98 37.99 -68.89
C THR A 31 42.10 37.04 -69.34
N ARG A 32 43.31 37.29 -68.85
CA ARG A 32 44.50 36.50 -69.19
C ARG A 32 44.27 35.04 -68.77
N ARG A 33 44.75 34.10 -69.60
CA ARG A 33 44.41 32.67 -69.57
C ARG A 33 44.66 31.91 -68.24
N ASP A 34 45.24 32.54 -67.21
CA ASP A 34 45.70 31.86 -65.99
C ASP A 34 45.18 32.49 -64.67
N GLU A 35 44.12 33.31 -64.67
CA GLU A 35 43.51 33.82 -63.43
C GLU A 35 42.24 33.03 -63.03
N PRO A 36 42.11 32.59 -61.76
CA PRO A 36 40.93 31.87 -61.29
C PRO A 36 39.70 32.79 -61.24
N THR A 37 38.59 32.36 -61.84
CA THR A 37 37.42 33.19 -62.17
C THR A 37 36.46 33.45 -61.01
N GLY A 38 36.68 32.88 -59.83
CA GLY A 38 35.77 33.00 -58.67
C GLY A 38 34.38 32.38 -58.87
N GLU A 39 34.16 31.68 -59.98
CA GLU A 39 32.87 31.07 -60.33
C GLU A 39 32.58 29.84 -59.45
N VAL A 40 31.36 29.73 -58.90
CA VAL A 40 30.95 28.57 -58.09
C VAL A 40 30.74 27.38 -59.01
N LEU A 41 31.66 26.42 -58.96
CA LEU A 41 31.62 25.23 -59.80
C LEU A 41 30.76 24.12 -59.17
N SER A 42 30.11 23.34 -60.03
CA SER A 42 29.38 22.13 -59.62
C SER A 42 30.29 21.15 -58.83
N LEU A 43 29.69 20.52 -57.81
CA LEU A 43 30.34 19.55 -56.92
C LEU A 43 30.35 18.11 -57.49
N VAL A 44 29.70 17.86 -58.64
CA VAL A 44 29.71 16.55 -59.29
C VAL A 44 31.15 16.16 -59.66
N GLY A 45 31.63 15.05 -59.10
CA GLY A 45 33.03 14.58 -59.26
C GLY A 45 34.05 15.23 -58.31
N LYS A 46 33.65 16.18 -57.46
CA LYS A 46 34.53 16.85 -56.47
C LYS A 46 34.20 16.47 -55.02
N LEU A 47 33.32 15.48 -54.84
CA LEU A 47 32.96 14.90 -53.55
C LEU A 47 33.76 13.62 -53.26
N GLU A 48 34.67 13.24 -54.17
CA GLU A 48 35.58 12.11 -53.97
C GLU A 48 36.55 12.42 -52.83
N GLY A 49 36.40 11.70 -51.72
CA GLY A 49 37.17 11.91 -50.49
C GLY A 49 36.44 12.70 -49.39
N THR A 50 35.24 13.23 -49.63
CA THR A 50 34.40 13.85 -48.59
C THR A 50 33.15 13.02 -48.35
N ARG A 51 32.89 12.65 -47.09
CA ARG A 51 31.64 11.98 -46.70
C ARG A 51 30.61 13.03 -46.26
N MET A 52 29.32 12.81 -46.50
CA MET A 52 28.28 13.64 -45.89
C MET A 52 28.37 13.49 -44.35
N GLY A 53 28.70 14.58 -43.66
CA GLY A 53 29.04 14.59 -42.22
C GLY A 53 30.54 14.70 -41.91
N ASP A 54 31.41 14.67 -42.92
CA ASP A 54 32.82 14.96 -42.76
C ASP A 54 33.00 16.45 -42.43
N LYS A 55 33.66 16.75 -41.31
CA LYS A 55 33.70 18.06 -40.63
C LYS A 55 32.40 18.55 -39.96
N ALA A 56 31.35 17.74 -39.90
CA ALA A 56 30.20 18.07 -39.05
C ALA A 56 30.61 17.98 -37.57
N GLN A 57 30.46 19.06 -36.81
CA GLN A 57 30.77 19.12 -35.38
C GLN A 57 29.49 19.35 -34.58
N ARG A 58 29.39 18.71 -33.41
CA ARG A 58 28.34 18.98 -32.43
C ARG A 58 28.89 19.95 -31.39
N THR A 59 28.13 20.98 -31.06
CA THR A 59 28.45 21.88 -29.95
C THR A 59 28.14 21.20 -28.61
N LYS A 60 28.90 21.57 -27.57
CA LYS A 60 28.51 21.25 -26.20
C LYS A 60 27.49 22.29 -25.72
N PRO A 61 26.60 21.93 -24.80
CA PRO A 61 25.75 22.89 -24.09
C PRO A 61 26.58 24.07 -23.55
N GLN A 62 26.05 25.27 -23.66
CA GLN A 62 26.72 26.47 -23.18
C GLN A 62 26.71 26.52 -21.64
N MET A 63 27.72 27.15 -21.03
CA MET A 63 27.78 27.44 -19.59
C MET A 63 27.53 26.24 -18.65
N GLN A 64 27.99 25.03 -19.01
CA GLN A 64 27.76 23.82 -18.22
C GLN A 64 28.23 23.92 -16.77
N GLU A 65 29.43 24.47 -16.52
CA GLU A 65 29.98 24.57 -15.17
C GLU A 65 29.23 25.60 -14.30
N GLU A 66 28.74 26.69 -14.90
CA GLU A 66 27.95 27.70 -14.19
C GLU A 66 26.57 27.16 -13.82
N ARG A 67 25.90 26.47 -14.75
CA ARG A 67 24.61 25.79 -14.46
C ARG A 67 24.77 24.67 -13.44
N ARG A 68 25.86 23.90 -13.53
CA ARG A 68 26.20 22.88 -12.53
C ARG A 68 26.44 23.49 -11.15
N ALA A 69 27.09 24.66 -11.08
CA ALA A 69 27.29 25.39 -9.83
C ALA A 69 25.98 25.95 -9.27
N LYS A 70 25.11 26.53 -10.12
CA LYS A 70 23.76 26.98 -9.74
C LYS A 70 22.92 25.82 -9.20
N ARG A 71 22.93 24.66 -9.89
CA ARG A 71 22.25 23.43 -9.45
C ARG A 71 22.77 22.94 -8.10
N ARG A 72 24.09 22.83 -7.95
CA ARG A 72 24.71 22.38 -6.69
C ARG A 72 24.31 23.27 -5.50
N LYS A 73 24.31 24.60 -5.68
CA LYS A 73 23.89 25.53 -4.64
C LYS A 73 22.41 25.33 -4.29
N ARG A 74 21.53 25.28 -5.29
CA ARG A 74 20.09 25.02 -5.11
C ARG A 74 19.84 23.70 -4.36
N ASP A 75 20.54 22.63 -4.71
CA ASP A 75 20.38 21.32 -4.06
C ASP A 75 20.90 21.32 -2.62
N GLU A 76 21.93 22.12 -2.33
CA GLU A 76 22.44 22.38 -0.98
C GLU A 76 21.42 23.17 -0.15
N ASP A 77 20.82 24.22 -0.71
CA ASP A 77 19.81 25.05 -0.03
C ASP A 77 18.48 24.29 0.17
N ARG A 78 18.07 23.48 -0.82
CA ARG A 78 16.87 22.64 -0.75
C ARG A 78 17.07 21.37 0.07
N HIS A 79 18.28 21.07 0.55
CA HIS A 79 18.56 19.86 1.32
C HIS A 79 17.63 19.76 2.54
N ASP A 80 17.44 20.85 3.28
CA ASP A 80 16.63 20.85 4.49
C ASP A 80 15.13 20.70 4.19
N ILE A 81 14.66 21.38 3.14
CA ILE A 81 13.28 21.27 2.66
C ILE A 81 12.99 19.84 2.17
N ASN A 82 13.88 19.26 1.35
CA ASN A 82 13.73 17.90 0.85
C ASN A 82 13.84 16.86 1.96
N LYS A 83 14.72 17.08 2.95
CA LYS A 83 14.82 16.22 4.13
C LYS A 83 13.52 16.20 4.92
N MET A 84 12.81 17.33 5.01
CA MET A 84 11.54 17.45 5.72
C MET A 84 10.30 17.18 4.84
N LYS A 85 10.45 17.00 3.53
CA LYS A 85 9.33 16.90 2.57
C LYS A 85 8.35 15.76 2.87
N GLY A 86 8.79 14.69 3.53
CA GLY A 86 7.94 13.56 3.95
C GLY A 86 7.53 13.57 5.43
N TYR A 87 7.94 14.58 6.20
CA TYR A 87 7.69 14.67 7.63
C TYR A 87 6.64 15.75 7.90
N THR A 88 5.41 15.32 8.19
CA THR A 88 4.32 16.21 8.60
C THR A 88 4.38 16.42 10.10
N LEU A 89 4.05 17.61 10.60
CA LEU A 89 4.09 17.96 12.04
C LEU A 89 3.27 17.00 12.93
N LEU A 90 2.27 16.33 12.35
CA LEU A 90 1.39 15.36 13.01
C LEU A 90 1.89 13.90 12.89
N SER A 91 2.94 13.64 12.12
CA SER A 91 3.52 12.31 11.95
C SER A 91 4.54 12.00 13.05
N GLU A 92 4.49 10.78 13.58
CA GLU A 92 5.17 10.33 14.81
C GLU A 92 6.71 10.51 14.77
N GLY A 93 7.32 10.47 13.58
CA GLY A 93 8.76 10.59 13.40
C GLY A 93 9.38 11.95 13.76
N ILE A 94 8.57 12.98 14.07
CA ILE A 94 9.06 14.30 14.50
C ILE A 94 9.12 14.41 16.04
N ASP A 95 8.42 13.56 16.78
CA ASP A 95 8.39 13.62 18.25
C ASP A 95 9.78 13.28 18.84
N GLU A 96 10.57 12.46 18.14
CA GLU A 96 12.00 12.18 18.46
C GLU A 96 12.92 13.41 18.30
N MET A 97 12.48 14.47 17.62
CA MET A 97 13.23 15.71 17.45
C MET A 97 12.83 16.79 18.47
N VAL A 98 11.81 16.55 19.29
CA VAL A 98 11.34 17.49 20.30
C VAL A 98 12.35 17.52 21.46
N GLY A 99 13.12 18.61 21.56
CA GLY A 99 14.11 18.81 22.61
C GLY A 99 15.56 18.92 22.11
N ILE A 100 15.82 18.69 20.82
CA ILE A 100 17.14 18.95 20.22
C ILE A 100 17.27 20.46 19.97
N ILE A 101 18.18 21.10 20.70
CA ILE A 101 18.39 22.55 20.67
C ILE A 101 19.27 22.93 19.48
N TYR A 102 20.25 22.09 19.15
CA TYR A 102 21.22 22.43 18.13
C TYR A 102 21.07 21.61 16.85
N LYS A 103 20.91 22.32 15.73
CA LYS A 103 20.92 21.75 14.38
C LYS A 103 22.09 22.36 13.60
N PRO A 104 23.04 21.53 13.13
CA PRO A 104 24.19 22.03 12.36
C PRO A 104 23.70 22.64 11.04
N LYS A 105 24.13 23.87 10.74
CA LYS A 105 23.69 24.64 9.55
C LYS A 105 24.55 24.37 8.31
N THR A 106 25.81 23.98 8.49
CA THR A 106 26.75 23.75 7.38
C THR A 106 27.09 22.26 7.25
N LYS A 107 27.50 21.83 6.04
CA LYS A 107 27.94 20.46 5.82
C LYS A 107 29.13 20.08 6.72
N GLU A 108 30.09 20.98 6.87
CA GLU A 108 31.29 20.75 7.70
C GLU A 108 30.96 20.65 9.20
N THR A 109 30.02 21.46 9.68
CA THR A 109 29.57 21.41 11.08
C THR A 109 28.71 20.17 11.34
N ARG A 110 27.95 19.69 10.34
CA ARG A 110 27.21 18.42 10.42
C ARG A 110 28.13 17.22 10.53
N GLU A 111 29.17 17.11 9.69
CA GLU A 111 30.16 16.03 9.79
C GLU A 111 30.85 16.04 11.16
N THR A 112 31.20 17.24 11.65
CA THR A 112 31.79 17.39 12.99
C THR A 112 30.82 16.98 14.09
N TYR A 113 29.53 17.30 13.95
CA TYR A 113 28.48 16.91 14.88
C TYR A 113 28.25 15.40 14.88
N GLU A 114 28.26 14.72 13.73
CA GLU A 114 28.18 13.26 13.67
C GLU A 114 29.40 12.59 14.32
N VAL A 115 30.60 13.15 14.13
CA VAL A 115 31.80 12.67 14.85
C VAL A 115 31.65 12.88 16.36
N LEU A 116 31.08 13.99 16.81
CA LEU A 116 30.77 14.24 18.21
C LEU A 116 29.75 13.23 18.77
N LEU A 117 28.67 12.95 18.04
CA LEU A 117 27.67 11.95 18.39
C LEU A 117 28.29 10.56 18.49
N SER A 118 29.16 10.17 17.55
CA SER A 118 29.88 8.89 17.59
C SER A 118 30.80 8.79 18.82
N PHE A 119 31.41 9.91 19.23
CA PHE A 119 32.22 9.97 20.44
C PHE A 119 31.37 9.78 21.71
N ILE A 120 30.19 10.39 21.75
CA ILE A 120 29.24 10.26 22.86
C ILE A 120 28.65 8.85 22.90
N GLN A 121 28.28 8.26 21.76
CA GLN A 121 27.83 6.88 21.67
C GLN A 121 28.90 5.90 22.19
N ALA A 122 30.18 6.14 21.86
CA ALA A 122 31.27 5.32 22.38
C ALA A 122 31.48 5.46 23.91
N ALA A 123 30.95 6.52 24.54
CA ALA A 123 31.05 6.76 25.98
C ALA A 123 29.79 6.32 26.75
N LEU A 124 28.61 6.59 26.21
CA LEU A 124 27.29 6.35 26.82
C LEU A 124 26.67 4.99 26.42
N GLY A 125 27.21 4.35 25.38
CA GLY A 125 26.69 3.13 24.77
C GLY A 125 25.63 3.41 23.71
N ASP A 126 24.97 2.34 23.26
CA ASP A 126 23.92 2.41 22.25
C ASP A 126 22.61 2.92 22.86
N GLN A 127 22.48 4.26 22.86
CA GLN A 127 21.28 4.99 23.27
C GLN A 127 20.50 5.50 22.05
N PRO A 128 19.19 5.76 22.19
CA PRO A 128 18.40 6.37 21.12
C PRO A 128 18.90 7.77 20.74
N ARG A 129 18.56 8.20 19.52
CA ARG A 129 19.16 9.39 18.88
C ARG A 129 18.84 10.68 19.62
N ASP A 130 17.65 10.79 20.20
CA ASP A 130 17.20 11.89 21.04
C ASP A 130 18.12 12.10 22.26
N ILE A 131 18.46 11.02 22.99
CA ILE A 131 19.36 11.05 24.14
C ILE A 131 20.78 11.43 23.71
N LEU A 132 21.26 10.87 22.59
CA LEU A 132 22.58 11.19 22.06
C LEU A 132 22.69 12.67 21.63
N CYS A 133 21.67 13.19 20.95
CA CYS A 133 21.59 14.60 20.57
C CYS A 133 21.50 15.51 21.80
N GLY A 134 20.64 15.18 22.77
CA GLY A 134 20.52 15.94 24.02
C GLY A 134 21.82 15.96 24.82
N ALA A 135 22.52 14.82 24.90
CA ALA A 135 23.84 14.75 25.53
C ALA A 135 24.89 15.57 24.75
N ALA A 136 24.84 15.56 23.42
CA ALA A 136 25.71 16.39 22.59
C ALA A 136 25.46 17.88 22.84
N ASP A 137 24.20 18.28 23.00
CA ASP A 137 23.80 19.66 23.24
C ASP A 137 24.25 20.13 24.62
N GLU A 138 24.14 19.30 25.66
CA GLU A 138 24.69 19.58 27.00
C GLU A 138 26.21 19.67 26.98
N VAL A 139 26.89 18.76 26.28
CA VAL A 139 28.36 18.79 26.13
C VAL A 139 28.81 20.06 25.40
N LEU A 140 28.12 20.46 24.33
CA LEU A 140 28.40 21.69 23.60
C LEU A 140 28.09 22.93 24.46
N ALA A 141 27.02 22.92 25.25
CA ALA A 141 26.67 23.99 26.18
C ALA A 141 27.80 24.21 27.19
N VAL A 142 28.35 23.15 27.77
CA VAL A 142 29.47 23.21 28.72
C VAL A 142 30.76 23.66 28.03
N LEU A 143 31.08 23.12 26.85
CA LEU A 143 32.32 23.45 26.14
C LEU A 143 32.37 24.90 25.65
N LYS A 144 31.24 25.44 25.18
CA LYS A 144 31.12 26.81 24.65
C LYS A 144 30.79 27.86 25.72
N ASN A 145 30.61 27.46 26.97
CA ASN A 145 30.38 28.41 28.05
C ASN A 145 31.70 29.10 28.47
N GLU A 146 31.90 30.30 27.97
CA GLU A 146 33.07 31.16 28.26
C GLU A 146 33.24 31.52 29.75
N LYS A 147 32.23 31.31 30.59
CA LYS A 147 32.30 31.59 32.03
C LYS A 147 33.00 30.50 32.84
N LEU A 148 33.05 29.27 32.32
CA LEU A 148 33.64 28.12 33.01
C LEU A 148 35.13 27.99 32.67
N ARG A 149 35.95 27.64 33.67
CA ARG A 149 37.38 27.33 33.44
C ARG A 149 37.52 25.92 32.86
N ASP A 150 38.60 25.64 32.12
CA ASP A 150 38.84 24.32 31.51
C ASP A 150 38.77 23.15 32.50
N LYS A 151 39.27 23.36 33.74
CA LYS A 151 39.21 22.36 34.81
C LYS A 151 37.79 22.09 35.32
N GLU A 152 36.90 23.08 35.24
CA GLU A 152 35.49 22.96 35.63
C GLU A 152 34.69 22.32 34.49
N ARG A 153 34.92 22.74 33.24
CA ARG A 153 34.34 22.10 32.04
C ARG A 153 34.64 20.61 32.00
N ARG A 154 35.88 20.23 32.32
CA ARG A 154 36.27 18.82 32.42
C ARG A 154 35.50 18.06 33.50
N ARG A 155 35.30 18.65 34.69
CA ARG A 155 34.57 17.99 35.77
C ARG A 155 33.10 17.77 35.42
N GLU A 156 32.47 18.72 34.74
CA GLU A 156 31.07 18.61 34.31
C GLU A 156 30.91 17.59 33.19
N ILE A 157 31.84 17.56 32.21
CA ILE A 157 31.83 16.56 31.15
C ILE A 157 32.13 15.16 31.72
N ASP A 158 33.10 15.02 32.62
CA ASP A 158 33.41 13.73 33.25
C ASP A 158 32.27 13.26 34.18
N LEU A 159 31.45 14.17 34.70
CA LEU A 159 30.23 13.84 35.44
C LEU A 159 29.14 13.27 34.51
N LEU A 160 29.09 13.74 33.26
CA LEU A 160 28.07 13.36 32.27
C LEU A 160 28.46 12.11 31.47
N LEU A 161 29.69 12.07 30.94
CA LEU A 161 30.21 10.99 30.09
C LEU A 161 31.00 9.93 30.88
N GLY A 162 31.16 10.10 32.20
CA GLY A 162 32.06 9.29 33.02
C GLY A 162 33.51 9.73 32.90
N GLN A 163 34.42 9.11 33.67
CA GLN A 163 35.84 9.48 33.67
C GLN A 163 36.46 9.26 32.29
N THR A 164 36.78 10.34 31.58
CA THR A 164 37.46 10.29 30.29
C THR A 164 38.99 10.45 30.44
N ASP A 165 39.74 9.72 29.62
CA ASP A 165 41.19 9.91 29.50
C ASP A 165 41.52 11.30 28.94
N ASP A 166 42.66 11.87 29.36
CA ASP A 166 43.12 13.21 28.97
C ASP A 166 43.16 13.36 27.44
N THR A 167 43.57 12.31 26.74
CA THR A 167 43.64 12.29 25.28
C THR A 167 42.26 12.44 24.63
N ARG A 168 41.25 11.76 25.16
CA ARG A 168 39.87 11.78 24.64
C ARG A 168 39.21 13.13 24.95
N TYR A 169 39.49 13.71 26.11
CA TYR A 169 39.02 15.06 26.46
C TYR A 169 39.56 16.12 25.48
N HIS A 170 40.85 16.05 25.11
CA HIS A 170 41.42 16.97 24.13
C HIS A 170 40.79 16.83 22.73
N VAL A 171 40.48 15.59 22.31
CA VAL A 171 39.74 15.35 21.06
C VAL A 171 38.36 16.01 21.12
N LEU A 172 37.64 15.85 22.24
CA LEU A 172 36.33 16.45 22.44
C LEU A 172 36.36 17.99 22.39
N VAL A 173 37.35 18.61 23.03
CA VAL A 173 37.55 20.07 22.97
C VAL A 173 37.83 20.53 21.53
N ASN A 174 38.59 19.76 20.75
CA ASN A 174 38.86 20.07 19.35
C ASN A 174 37.59 19.96 18.48
N LEU A 175 36.73 18.97 18.74
CA LEU A 175 35.43 18.84 18.08
C LEU A 175 34.52 20.04 18.41
N GLY A 176 34.46 20.43 19.68
CA GLY A 176 33.70 21.62 20.12
C GLY A 176 34.19 22.93 19.48
N LYS A 177 35.50 23.09 19.30
CA LYS A 177 36.09 24.25 18.60
C LYS A 177 35.78 24.30 17.11
N LYS A 178 35.65 23.14 16.46
CA LYS A 178 35.29 23.05 15.04
C LYS A 178 33.82 23.40 14.79
N ILE A 179 32.97 23.30 15.81
CA ILE A 179 31.56 23.72 15.74
C ILE A 179 31.50 25.22 15.99
N THR A 180 31.24 26.03 14.96
CA THR A 180 31.22 27.51 15.06
C THR A 180 29.81 28.10 15.11
N ASP A 181 28.81 27.34 14.71
CA ASP A 181 27.39 27.70 14.51
C ASP A 181 26.50 27.52 15.75
N TYR A 182 26.95 26.78 16.78
CA TYR A 182 26.21 26.63 18.05
C TYR A 182 26.15 27.97 18.82
N GLY A 183 24.94 28.41 19.15
CA GLY A 183 24.65 29.64 19.91
C GLY A 183 24.30 30.88 19.06
N GLY A 184 24.37 30.80 17.74
CA GLY A 184 24.09 31.92 16.82
C GLY A 184 22.64 32.41 16.81
N ASP A 185 21.69 31.64 17.34
CA ASP A 185 20.27 32.04 17.34
C ASP A 185 19.93 33.06 18.44
N LYS A 186 20.83 33.36 19.38
CA LYS A 186 20.63 34.49 20.32
C LYS A 186 20.66 35.85 19.61
N GLU A 187 21.31 35.94 18.45
CA GLU A 187 21.23 37.15 17.62
C GLU A 187 19.93 37.20 16.81
N ILE A 188 19.29 36.06 16.53
CA ILE A 188 18.01 35.96 15.82
C ILE A 188 16.82 36.22 16.76
N GLN A 189 16.86 35.76 18.02
CA GLN A 189 15.83 36.11 19.01
C GLN A 189 15.87 37.59 19.41
N ASN A 190 17.04 38.23 19.42
CA ASN A 190 17.13 39.69 19.58
C ASN A 190 16.67 40.46 18.34
N MET A 191 16.52 39.79 17.18
CA MET A 191 15.89 40.34 15.98
C MET A 191 14.36 40.15 15.99
N ASP A 192 13.81 39.15 16.68
CA ASP A 192 12.35 38.96 16.79
C ASP A 192 11.68 40.00 17.71
N ASP A 193 12.40 40.56 18.70
CA ASP A 193 11.91 41.67 19.53
C ASP A 193 11.98 43.03 18.80
N ASN A 194 12.63 43.09 17.64
CA ASN A 194 12.62 44.22 16.72
C ASN A 194 12.20 43.71 15.34
N ILE A 195 10.90 43.43 15.17
CA ILE A 195 10.29 43.39 13.84
C ILE A 195 10.59 44.75 13.20
N ASP A 196 11.68 44.84 12.45
CA ASP A 196 12.09 46.04 11.75
C ASP A 196 10.89 46.46 10.89
N GLU A 197 10.26 47.59 11.25
CA GLU A 197 9.41 48.33 10.33
C GLU A 197 10.27 48.69 9.13
N THR A 198 10.35 47.78 8.17
CA THR A 198 11.23 47.88 7.01
C THR A 198 10.61 48.88 6.03
N TYR A 199 10.56 50.14 6.45
CA TYR A 199 10.07 51.28 5.67
C TYR A 199 11.16 51.71 4.69
N GLY A 200 10.95 51.42 3.40
CA GLY A 200 11.87 51.82 2.33
C GLY A 200 12.77 50.69 1.85
N VAL A 201 12.18 49.62 1.33
CA VAL A 201 12.91 48.65 0.51
C VAL A 201 13.26 49.32 -0.81
N ASN A 202 14.56 49.45 -1.12
CA ASN A 202 15.01 49.94 -2.41
C ASN A 202 14.59 48.96 -3.50
N VAL A 203 13.70 49.40 -4.39
CA VAL A 203 13.31 48.64 -5.58
C VAL A 203 14.16 49.15 -6.75
N GLN A 204 15.11 48.33 -7.20
CA GLN A 204 15.89 48.58 -8.42
C GLN A 204 15.19 47.88 -9.58
N PHE A 205 14.73 48.66 -10.55
CA PHE A 205 14.17 48.15 -11.80
C PHE A 205 15.32 48.08 -12.81
N GLU A 206 16.00 46.94 -12.83
CA GLU A 206 16.99 46.60 -13.84
C GLU A 206 16.37 45.60 -14.83
N SER A 207 16.74 45.71 -16.10
CA SER A 207 16.26 44.82 -17.18
C SER A 207 17.12 43.56 -17.23
N ASP A 208 17.12 42.78 -16.16
CA ASP A 208 18.10 41.72 -15.89
C ASP A 208 17.76 40.32 -16.45
N GLU A 209 16.82 40.22 -17.40
CA GLU A 209 16.44 38.93 -18.00
C GLU A 209 16.98 38.76 -19.42
N GLU A 210 18.30 38.91 -19.60
CA GLU A 210 19.03 38.38 -20.77
C GLU A 210 19.72 37.04 -20.42
N GLU A 211 19.00 36.09 -19.81
CA GLU A 211 19.42 34.68 -19.83
C GLU A 211 18.81 34.01 -21.08
N GLY A 212 19.59 33.20 -21.82
CA GLY A 212 19.07 32.49 -22.99
C GLY A 212 17.98 31.48 -22.61
N ASP A 213 17.07 31.17 -23.53
CA ASP A 213 15.86 30.32 -23.36
C ASP A 213 16.09 28.86 -22.85
N GLU A 214 17.29 28.50 -22.41
CA GLU A 214 17.64 27.18 -21.87
C GLU A 214 17.47 27.14 -20.33
N ASP A 215 17.22 25.96 -19.74
CA ASP A 215 16.99 25.83 -18.29
C ASP A 215 18.17 26.35 -17.44
N VAL A 216 17.82 27.14 -16.42
CA VAL A 216 18.73 27.83 -15.48
C VAL A 216 19.67 26.86 -14.74
N TYR A 217 19.22 25.63 -14.49
CA TYR A 217 19.99 24.60 -13.77
C TYR A 217 20.61 23.54 -14.68
N GLY A 218 20.37 23.63 -15.99
CA GLY A 218 20.82 22.65 -16.97
C GLY A 218 20.19 21.27 -16.76
N GLU A 219 18.96 21.23 -16.25
CA GLU A 219 18.18 20.03 -16.04
C GLU A 219 17.11 19.87 -17.11
N VAL A 220 16.83 18.62 -17.48
CA VAL A 220 15.63 18.30 -18.23
C VAL A 220 14.50 18.25 -17.21
N ARG A 221 13.74 19.34 -17.11
CA ARG A 221 12.54 19.38 -16.29
C ARG A 221 11.43 18.65 -17.03
N GLU A 222 11.29 17.37 -16.74
CA GLU A 222 10.04 16.68 -16.97
C GLU A 222 9.15 17.08 -15.80
N GLU A 223 8.41 18.19 -15.95
CA GLU A 223 7.28 18.49 -15.07
C GLU A 223 6.20 17.46 -15.40
N ALA A 224 6.41 16.23 -14.93
CA ALA A 224 5.38 15.21 -14.84
C ALA A 224 4.43 15.65 -13.73
N SER A 225 3.48 16.52 -14.07
CA SER A 225 2.22 16.64 -13.34
C SER A 225 1.32 15.44 -13.69
N ASP A 226 1.84 14.22 -13.53
CA ASP A 226 1.11 12.97 -13.78
C ASP A 226 1.65 11.78 -12.94
N ASP A 227 2.37 12.07 -11.85
CA ASP A 227 2.86 11.03 -10.90
C ASP A 227 1.90 10.78 -9.70
N ASP A 228 0.64 11.24 -9.80
CA ASP A 228 -0.45 10.84 -8.88
C ASP A 228 -1.49 9.92 -9.59
N MET A 229 -1.12 9.23 -10.68
CA MET A 229 -1.90 8.10 -11.21
C MET A 229 -1.24 6.78 -10.83
N GLU A 230 -1.33 6.46 -9.54
CA GLU A 230 -1.01 5.15 -9.00
C GLU A 230 -2.03 4.12 -9.53
N GLY A 231 -1.58 3.29 -10.46
CA GLY A 231 -2.10 1.94 -10.67
C GLY A 231 -3.45 1.79 -11.38
N ASP A 232 -3.53 2.13 -12.67
CA ASP A 232 -4.48 1.41 -13.54
C ASP A 232 -3.78 0.10 -13.97
N GLU A 233 -4.13 -1.00 -13.31
CA GLU A 233 -3.70 -2.33 -13.68
C GLU A 233 -3.88 -2.49 -15.19
N ALA A 234 -2.78 -2.73 -15.91
CA ALA A 234 -2.85 -3.16 -17.29
C ALA A 234 -3.76 -4.40 -17.31
N VAL A 235 -5.01 -4.24 -17.76
CA VAL A 235 -5.91 -5.35 -17.99
C VAL A 235 -5.20 -6.25 -18.97
N VAL A 236 -4.63 -7.34 -18.45
CA VAL A 236 -4.03 -8.41 -19.22
C VAL A 236 -5.17 -9.04 -20.01
N ARG A 237 -5.44 -8.49 -21.19
CA ARG A 237 -6.28 -9.15 -22.18
C ARG A 237 -5.47 -10.30 -22.77
N CYS A 238 -5.68 -11.45 -22.13
CA CYS A 238 -5.50 -12.81 -22.61
C CYS A 238 -4.10 -13.19 -23.10
N THR A 239 -3.31 -13.74 -22.18
CA THR A 239 -2.32 -14.77 -22.52
C THR A 239 -2.97 -15.89 -23.32
N LEU A 240 -2.35 -16.26 -24.45
CA LEU A 240 -2.73 -17.34 -25.35
C LEU A 240 -3.09 -18.63 -24.59
N SER A 241 -4.35 -19.07 -24.69
CA SER A 241 -4.77 -20.43 -24.37
C SER A 241 -5.03 -21.19 -25.66
N ALA A 242 -4.11 -22.09 -25.99
CA ALA A 242 -4.27 -23.06 -27.06
C ALA A 242 -5.23 -24.16 -26.61
N ASN A 243 -6.36 -24.31 -27.31
CA ASN A 243 -7.07 -25.57 -27.35
C ASN A 243 -7.16 -26.04 -28.79
N LEU A 244 -6.48 -27.16 -29.05
CA LEU A 244 -6.76 -28.06 -30.16
C LEU A 244 -8.27 -28.32 -30.22
N VAL A 245 -8.90 -28.06 -31.36
CA VAL A 245 -9.49 -29.06 -32.28
C VAL A 245 -10.35 -28.33 -33.33
N ALA A 246 -10.11 -28.70 -34.59
CA ALA A 246 -10.96 -28.55 -35.78
C ALA A 246 -11.00 -27.20 -36.52
N SER A 247 -10.40 -27.27 -37.72
CA SER A 247 -10.79 -26.61 -38.96
C SER A 247 -10.47 -25.12 -39.09
N GLY A 248 -9.46 -24.88 -39.94
CA GLY A 248 -8.98 -23.55 -40.25
C GLY A 248 -10.02 -22.74 -41.02
N GLU A 249 -10.34 -21.59 -40.46
CA GLU A 249 -10.62 -20.37 -41.20
C GLU A 249 -9.89 -19.24 -40.49
N LEU A 250 -9.15 -18.48 -41.28
CA LEU A 250 -8.35 -17.33 -40.91
C LEU A 250 -9.28 -16.27 -40.24
N MET A 251 -9.28 -16.19 -38.90
CA MET A 251 -10.04 -15.19 -38.15
C MET A 251 -9.44 -13.80 -38.38
N SER A 252 -9.85 -13.17 -39.49
CA SER A 252 -9.92 -11.73 -39.60
C SER A 252 -10.66 -11.20 -38.37
N SER A 253 -10.03 -10.32 -37.60
CA SER A 253 -10.66 -9.56 -36.53
C SER A 253 -11.82 -8.75 -37.13
N LYS A 254 -13.02 -9.35 -37.19
CA LYS A 254 -14.25 -8.62 -37.52
C LYS A 254 -14.40 -7.54 -36.45
N LYS A 255 -14.19 -6.28 -36.84
CA LYS A 255 -14.56 -5.10 -36.06
C LYS A 255 -15.99 -5.33 -35.56
N LYS A 256 -16.23 -5.17 -34.26
CA LYS A 256 -17.58 -5.19 -33.69
C LYS A 256 -18.42 -4.17 -34.46
N ASP A 257 -19.45 -4.64 -35.15
CA ASP A 257 -20.36 -3.81 -35.94
C ASP A 257 -21.25 -3.03 -34.96
N LEU A 258 -21.46 -1.73 -35.22
CA LEU A 258 -22.23 -0.85 -34.33
C LEU A 258 -23.70 -1.28 -34.32
N HIS A 259 -24.27 -1.58 -33.14
CA HIS A 259 -25.67 -1.98 -33.02
C HIS A 259 -26.58 -0.78 -32.70
N PRO A 260 -27.80 -0.72 -33.25
CA PRO A 260 -28.76 0.37 -32.95
C PRO A 260 -29.07 0.61 -31.46
N ARG A 261 -28.86 -0.37 -30.58
CA ARG A 261 -29.09 -0.27 -29.11
C ARG A 261 -27.94 0.38 -28.35
N ASP A 262 -26.73 0.32 -28.91
CA ASP A 262 -25.57 0.95 -28.30
C ASP A 262 -25.65 2.49 -28.42
N ILE A 263 -26.53 2.99 -29.29
CA ILE A 263 -26.72 4.41 -29.62
C ILE A 263 -27.89 4.94 -28.78
N ASP A 264 -27.56 5.53 -27.63
CA ASP A 264 -28.48 6.33 -26.81
C ASP A 264 -28.44 7.83 -27.17
N ALA A 265 -29.32 8.62 -26.56
CA ALA A 265 -29.46 10.06 -26.85
C ALA A 265 -28.15 10.86 -26.66
N PHE A 266 -27.25 10.37 -25.80
CA PHE A 266 -25.98 11.00 -25.48
C PHE A 266 -24.77 10.22 -26.02
N TRP A 267 -24.98 9.21 -26.86
CA TRP A 267 -23.91 8.36 -27.39
C TRP A 267 -22.92 9.19 -28.19
N LEU A 268 -23.43 10.08 -29.04
CA LEU A 268 -22.62 10.95 -29.88
C LEU A 268 -21.78 11.93 -29.03
N GLN A 269 -22.38 12.49 -27.97
CA GLN A 269 -21.67 13.35 -27.02
C GLN A 269 -20.56 12.58 -26.29
N ARG A 270 -20.82 11.34 -25.85
CA ARG A 270 -19.82 10.51 -25.14
C ARG A 270 -18.68 10.02 -26.04
N GLN A 271 -18.95 9.84 -27.34
CA GLN A 271 -17.88 9.56 -28.30
C GLN A 271 -17.04 10.82 -28.57
N LEU A 272 -17.66 12.00 -28.61
CA LEU A 272 -16.96 13.27 -28.78
C LEU A 272 -16.20 13.72 -27.52
N SER A 273 -16.66 13.33 -26.32
CA SER A 273 -15.97 13.64 -25.06
C SER A 273 -14.64 12.89 -24.89
N ARG A 274 -14.37 11.88 -25.73
CA ARG A 274 -13.04 11.24 -25.82
C ARG A 274 -12.01 12.12 -26.53
N PHE A 275 -12.47 13.13 -27.26
CA PHE A 275 -11.64 14.05 -28.04
C PHE A 275 -11.70 15.48 -27.51
N TYR A 276 -12.78 15.84 -26.80
CA TYR A 276 -12.99 17.16 -26.21
C TYR A 276 -13.34 17.00 -24.73
N ASP A 277 -12.45 17.45 -23.84
CA ASP A 277 -12.63 17.34 -22.39
C ASP A 277 -13.76 18.26 -21.87
N ASP A 278 -14.01 19.38 -22.56
CA ASP A 278 -15.11 20.28 -22.23
C ASP A 278 -16.46 19.71 -22.71
N ALA A 279 -17.32 19.38 -21.76
CA ALA A 279 -18.66 18.86 -21.99
C ALA A 279 -19.55 19.79 -22.83
N ILE A 280 -19.38 21.12 -22.72
CA ILE A 280 -20.17 22.11 -23.48
C ILE A 280 -19.74 22.14 -24.95
N VAL A 281 -18.42 22.09 -25.20
CA VAL A 281 -17.87 21.97 -26.56
C VAL A 281 -18.28 20.63 -27.16
N SER A 282 -18.17 19.53 -26.41
CA SER A 282 -18.58 18.21 -26.87
C SER A 282 -20.06 18.14 -27.23
N GLN A 283 -20.93 18.82 -26.48
CA GLN A 283 -22.36 18.90 -26.78
C GLN A 283 -22.63 19.71 -28.05
N LYS A 284 -22.05 20.91 -28.16
CA LYS A 284 -22.18 21.75 -29.37
C LYS A 284 -21.71 21.01 -30.62
N LYS A 285 -20.59 20.30 -30.51
CA LYS A 285 -20.05 19.47 -31.60
C LYS A 285 -20.97 18.28 -31.91
N ALA A 286 -21.61 17.67 -30.92
CA ALA A 286 -22.60 16.62 -31.15
C ALA A 286 -23.81 17.13 -31.94
N ASP A 287 -24.34 18.30 -31.56
CA ASP A 287 -25.49 18.91 -32.25
C ASP A 287 -25.12 19.33 -33.69
N GLU A 288 -23.97 19.97 -33.88
CA GLU A 288 -23.43 20.33 -35.20
C GLU A 288 -23.22 19.07 -36.08
N VAL A 289 -22.72 17.98 -35.50
CA VAL A 289 -22.58 16.68 -36.21
C VAL A 289 -23.95 16.12 -36.58
N LEU A 290 -24.96 16.17 -35.70
CA LEU A 290 -26.32 15.72 -36.05
C LEU A 290 -26.95 16.56 -37.17
N GLU A 291 -26.73 17.87 -37.17
CA GLU A 291 -27.20 18.75 -38.25
C GLU A 291 -26.51 18.43 -39.58
N ILE A 292 -25.20 18.17 -39.57
CA ILE A 292 -24.44 17.74 -40.76
C ILE A 292 -24.98 16.40 -41.28
N LEU A 293 -25.20 15.42 -40.40
CA LEU A 293 -25.73 14.10 -40.79
C LEU A 293 -27.14 14.20 -41.40
N LYS A 294 -27.96 15.15 -40.93
CA LYS A 294 -29.33 15.40 -41.41
C LYS A 294 -29.41 16.16 -42.73
N THR A 295 -28.50 17.10 -42.96
CA THR A 295 -28.58 18.07 -44.08
C THR A 295 -27.78 17.61 -45.31
N ALA A 296 -26.81 16.72 -45.12
CA ALA A 296 -25.93 16.29 -46.20
C ALA A 296 -26.64 15.48 -47.29
N SER A 297 -26.49 15.93 -48.54
CA SER A 297 -27.11 15.33 -49.74
C SER A 297 -26.33 14.12 -50.26
N ASP A 298 -25.01 14.14 -50.13
CA ASP A 298 -24.10 13.07 -50.59
C ASP A 298 -23.15 12.62 -49.45
N ASP A 299 -22.76 11.35 -49.46
CA ASP A 299 -21.88 10.73 -48.46
C ASP A 299 -20.51 11.42 -48.42
N ARG A 300 -20.00 11.83 -49.58
CA ARG A 300 -18.70 12.50 -49.71
C ARG A 300 -18.73 13.94 -49.20
N GLU A 301 -19.86 14.61 -49.33
CA GLU A 301 -20.06 15.95 -48.78
C GLU A 301 -20.16 15.90 -47.26
N CYS A 302 -20.88 14.91 -46.72
CA CYS A 302 -20.97 14.65 -45.29
C CYS A 302 -19.58 14.41 -44.68
N GLU A 303 -18.76 13.56 -45.30
CA GLU A 303 -17.38 13.30 -44.84
C GLU A 303 -16.53 14.57 -44.81
N ASN A 304 -16.56 15.37 -45.88
CA ASN A 304 -15.80 16.62 -45.94
C ASN A 304 -16.25 17.63 -44.86
N GLN A 305 -17.55 17.72 -44.58
CA GLN A 305 -18.08 18.59 -43.51
C GLN A 305 -17.72 18.07 -42.11
N LEU A 306 -17.74 16.75 -41.90
CA LEU A 306 -17.32 16.14 -40.63
C LEU A 306 -15.82 16.32 -40.38
N VAL A 307 -14.97 16.16 -41.41
CA VAL A 307 -13.53 16.42 -41.32
C VAL A 307 -13.23 17.90 -41.10
N LEU A 308 -14.00 18.80 -41.74
CA LEU A 308 -13.87 20.24 -41.52
C LEU A 308 -14.23 20.62 -40.07
N LEU A 309 -15.23 19.96 -39.48
CA LEU A 309 -15.71 20.29 -38.14
C LEU A 309 -14.86 19.68 -37.02
N LEU A 310 -14.50 18.40 -37.14
CA LEU A 310 -13.84 17.61 -36.10
C LEU A 310 -12.32 17.48 -36.32
N GLY A 311 -11.79 17.97 -37.45
CA GLY A 311 -10.39 17.89 -37.82
C GLY A 311 -9.94 16.50 -38.28
N PHE A 312 -8.71 16.40 -38.78
CA PHE A 312 -8.14 15.14 -39.29
C PHE A 312 -7.82 14.10 -38.21
N ASN A 313 -7.74 14.51 -36.94
CA ASN A 313 -7.37 13.63 -35.83
C ASN A 313 -8.48 12.65 -35.43
N THR A 314 -9.74 12.97 -35.75
CA THR A 314 -10.91 12.15 -35.40
C THR A 314 -11.38 11.25 -36.55
N PHE A 315 -10.52 10.99 -37.54
CA PHE A 315 -10.88 10.33 -38.79
C PHE A 315 -11.49 8.93 -38.63
N ASP A 316 -11.07 8.16 -37.62
CA ASP A 316 -11.66 6.85 -37.36
C ASP A 316 -13.09 6.93 -36.82
N PHE A 317 -13.41 7.95 -36.02
CA PHE A 317 -14.77 8.22 -35.59
C PHE A 317 -15.64 8.75 -36.73
N ILE A 318 -15.08 9.63 -37.57
CA ILE A 318 -15.74 10.09 -38.80
C ILE A 318 -16.07 8.92 -39.74
N LYS A 319 -15.18 7.93 -39.85
CA LYS A 319 -15.41 6.71 -40.62
C LYS A 319 -16.59 5.89 -40.09
N VAL A 320 -16.76 5.81 -38.77
CA VAL A 320 -17.93 5.15 -38.13
C VAL A 320 -19.21 5.94 -38.39
N LEU A 321 -19.17 7.27 -38.25
CA LEU A 321 -20.29 8.16 -38.56
C LEU A 321 -20.74 8.04 -40.02
N ARG A 322 -19.78 7.92 -40.95
CA ARG A 322 -20.06 7.75 -42.38
C ARG A 322 -20.63 6.37 -42.68
N GLN A 323 -20.09 5.31 -42.08
CA GLN A 323 -20.53 3.93 -42.31
C GLN A 323 -21.95 3.68 -41.79
N HIS A 324 -22.32 4.27 -40.65
CA HIS A 324 -23.61 4.08 -39.99
C HIS A 324 -24.43 5.39 -39.93
N ARG A 325 -24.35 6.22 -40.98
CA ARG A 325 -24.93 7.57 -41.04
C ARG A 325 -26.40 7.61 -40.65
N MET A 326 -27.21 6.79 -41.33
CA MET A 326 -28.67 6.74 -41.11
C MET A 326 -29.03 6.11 -39.76
N MET A 327 -28.27 5.11 -39.32
CA MET A 327 -28.48 4.45 -38.03
C MET A 327 -28.22 5.40 -36.87
N ILE A 328 -27.05 6.07 -36.85
CA ILE A 328 -26.68 7.00 -35.78
C ILE A 328 -27.63 8.19 -35.76
N LEU A 329 -27.95 8.78 -36.92
CA LEU A 329 -28.87 9.92 -36.98
C LEU A 329 -30.25 9.56 -36.44
N TYR A 330 -30.92 8.54 -36.99
CA TYR A 330 -32.29 8.24 -36.62
C TYR A 330 -32.41 7.57 -35.25
N CYS A 331 -31.44 6.76 -34.80
CA CYS A 331 -31.45 6.21 -33.44
C CYS A 331 -31.19 7.31 -32.40
N THR A 332 -30.30 8.27 -32.69
CA THR A 332 -30.09 9.42 -31.79
C THR A 332 -31.32 10.32 -31.77
N LEU A 333 -31.94 10.62 -32.92
CA LEU A 333 -33.18 11.41 -33.00
C LEU A 333 -34.36 10.71 -32.30
N LEU A 334 -34.47 9.40 -32.43
CA LEU A 334 -35.51 8.60 -31.78
C LEU A 334 -35.31 8.56 -30.26
N ALA A 335 -34.06 8.41 -29.81
CA ALA A 335 -33.70 8.41 -28.39
C ALA A 335 -33.77 9.82 -27.75
N SER A 336 -33.55 10.87 -28.54
CA SER A 336 -33.61 12.28 -28.09
C SER A 336 -35.00 12.90 -28.20
N ALA A 337 -36.00 12.19 -28.76
CA ALA A 337 -37.36 12.71 -28.93
C ALA A 337 -38.05 12.88 -27.58
N GLN A 338 -38.44 14.12 -27.24
CA GLN A 338 -39.06 14.45 -25.96
C GLN A 338 -40.58 14.23 -25.93
N SER A 339 -41.22 14.16 -27.10
CA SER A 339 -42.69 14.01 -27.24
C SER A 339 -43.05 12.72 -27.98
N GLU A 340 -44.07 12.00 -27.47
CA GLU A 340 -44.54 10.75 -28.08
C GLU A 340 -45.02 10.95 -29.53
N ALA A 341 -45.67 12.08 -29.81
CA ALA A 341 -46.08 12.44 -31.17
C ALA A 341 -44.90 12.68 -32.13
N GLU A 342 -43.75 13.12 -31.61
CA GLU A 342 -42.52 13.26 -32.39
C GLU A 342 -41.84 11.90 -32.59
N LYS A 343 -41.85 11.05 -31.56
CA LYS A 343 -41.37 9.67 -31.64
C LYS A 343 -42.15 8.88 -32.71
N GLU A 344 -43.49 8.95 -32.70
CA GLU A 344 -44.34 8.33 -33.72
C GLU A 344 -44.09 8.90 -35.13
N ARG A 345 -43.84 10.21 -35.25
CA ARG A 345 -43.48 10.82 -36.53
C ARG A 345 -42.11 10.34 -37.04
N ILE A 346 -41.14 10.13 -36.15
CA ILE A 346 -39.81 9.61 -36.49
C ILE A 346 -39.91 8.13 -36.85
N MET A 347 -40.66 7.33 -36.08
CA MET A 347 -40.93 5.91 -36.37
C MET A 347 -41.66 5.76 -37.71
N GLY A 348 -42.69 6.56 -37.99
CA GLY A 348 -43.39 6.55 -39.28
C GLY A 348 -42.48 6.93 -40.46
N LYS A 349 -41.47 7.78 -40.25
CA LYS A 349 -40.40 8.04 -41.24
C LYS A 349 -39.43 6.87 -41.38
N MET A 350 -39.09 6.21 -40.28
CA MET A 350 -38.22 5.03 -40.29
C MET A 350 -38.90 3.80 -40.91
N GLU A 351 -40.22 3.67 -40.80
CA GLU A 351 -40.99 2.61 -41.45
C GLU A 351 -41.12 2.80 -42.97
N ALA A 352 -41.06 4.05 -43.45
CA ALA A 352 -41.14 4.35 -44.88
C ALA A 352 -39.89 3.90 -45.65
N ASP A 353 -38.72 3.82 -44.99
CA ASP A 353 -37.47 3.36 -45.58
C ASP A 353 -37.12 1.93 -45.15
N PRO A 354 -36.80 1.02 -46.09
CA PRO A 354 -36.53 -0.39 -45.76
C PRO A 354 -35.27 -0.61 -44.92
N GLU A 355 -34.27 0.29 -45.01
CA GLU A 355 -33.05 0.23 -44.19
C GLU A 355 -33.30 0.70 -42.76
N LEU A 356 -34.08 1.76 -42.58
CA LEU A 356 -34.46 2.30 -41.27
C LEU A 356 -35.46 1.37 -40.56
N SER A 357 -36.36 0.74 -41.31
CA SER A 357 -37.29 -0.27 -40.82
C SER A 357 -36.55 -1.50 -40.25
N LYS A 358 -35.39 -1.87 -40.83
CA LYS A 358 -34.52 -2.91 -40.28
C LYS A 358 -33.93 -2.53 -38.93
N PHE A 359 -33.52 -1.27 -38.74
CA PHE A 359 -33.02 -0.79 -37.44
C PHE A 359 -34.14 -0.70 -36.41
N LEU A 360 -35.32 -0.26 -36.83
CA LEU A 360 -36.52 -0.23 -36.00
C LEU A 360 -36.92 -1.65 -35.57
N TYR A 361 -36.90 -2.63 -36.48
CA TYR A 361 -37.11 -4.04 -36.16
C TYR A 361 -36.05 -4.61 -35.19
N GLN A 362 -34.78 -4.22 -35.34
CA GLN A 362 -33.71 -4.58 -34.40
C GLN A 362 -33.84 -3.91 -33.02
N LEU A 363 -34.57 -2.80 -32.92
CA LEU A 363 -34.95 -2.17 -31.66
C LEU A 363 -36.19 -2.88 -31.05
N HIS A 364 -37.21 -3.19 -31.85
CA HIS A 364 -38.51 -3.74 -31.43
C HIS A 364 -38.55 -5.27 -31.19
N GLU A 365 -37.80 -6.12 -31.90
CA GLU A 365 -37.82 -7.58 -31.65
C GLU A 365 -37.37 -7.93 -30.22
N THR A 366 -36.49 -7.11 -29.66
CA THR A 366 -36.10 -7.22 -28.26
C THR A 366 -36.95 -6.37 -27.31
N GLU A 367 -37.94 -5.60 -27.77
CA GLU A 367 -38.86 -4.87 -26.87
C GLU A 367 -39.77 -5.80 -26.07
N LYS A 368 -40.02 -7.04 -26.51
CA LYS A 368 -40.69 -8.04 -25.65
C LYS A 368 -39.80 -8.54 -24.52
N GLU A 369 -38.47 -8.58 -24.72
CA GLU A 369 -37.50 -8.79 -23.65
C GLU A 369 -37.29 -7.51 -22.82
N ASP A 370 -37.42 -6.33 -23.44
CA ASP A 370 -37.30 -5.05 -22.76
C ASP A 370 -38.57 -4.61 -22.04
N LEU A 371 -39.77 -5.10 -22.32
CA LEU A 371 -40.95 -4.90 -21.44
C LEU A 371 -40.70 -5.57 -20.08
N ILE A 372 -40.06 -6.73 -20.08
CA ILE A 372 -39.64 -7.45 -18.86
C ILE A 372 -38.44 -6.75 -18.18
N ARG A 373 -37.61 -6.03 -18.94
CA ARG A 373 -36.44 -5.28 -18.47
C ARG A 373 -36.75 -3.84 -18.04
N GLU A 374 -37.73 -3.20 -18.65
CA GLU A 374 -38.28 -1.88 -18.34
C GLU A 374 -39.25 -1.97 -17.17
N GLU A 375 -40.00 -3.06 -17.02
CA GLU A 375 -40.79 -3.31 -15.81
C GLU A 375 -39.85 -3.57 -14.61
N ARG A 376 -38.65 -4.13 -14.84
CA ARG A 376 -37.54 -4.16 -13.85
C ARG A 376 -36.94 -2.78 -13.60
N SER A 377 -36.63 -1.99 -14.63
CA SER A 377 -36.01 -0.67 -14.47
C SER A 377 -36.95 0.39 -13.90
N ARG A 378 -38.26 0.27 -14.16
CA ARG A 378 -39.32 1.10 -13.58
C ARG A 378 -39.59 0.70 -12.13
N ARG A 379 -39.51 -0.60 -11.80
CA ARG A 379 -39.45 -1.06 -10.40
C ARG A 379 -38.21 -0.53 -9.70
N GLU A 380 -37.04 -0.51 -10.35
CA GLU A 380 -35.80 0.06 -9.81
C GLU A 380 -35.90 1.56 -9.58
N ARG A 381 -36.41 2.36 -10.52
CA ARG A 381 -36.57 3.82 -10.33
C ARG A 381 -37.58 4.18 -9.25
N VAL A 382 -38.66 3.41 -9.12
CA VAL A 382 -39.63 3.59 -8.01
C VAL A 382 -39.05 3.12 -6.68
N ARG A 383 -38.12 2.15 -6.69
CA ARG A 383 -37.35 1.74 -5.50
C ARG A 383 -36.33 2.82 -5.12
N GLN A 384 -35.66 3.41 -6.10
CA GLN A 384 -34.66 4.46 -5.91
C GLN A 384 -35.29 5.76 -5.38
N SER A 385 -36.48 6.12 -5.88
CA SER A 385 -37.24 7.25 -5.35
C SER A 385 -37.93 6.98 -4.00
N ARG A 386 -38.03 5.71 -3.57
CA ARG A 386 -38.47 5.33 -2.21
C ARG A 386 -37.30 5.20 -1.25
N MET A 387 -36.10 4.85 -1.73
CA MET A 387 -34.87 4.79 -0.93
C MET A 387 -34.38 6.18 -0.50
N ASP A 388 -34.69 7.24 -1.25
CA ASP A 388 -34.42 8.63 -0.82
C ASP A 388 -35.45 9.14 0.23
N THR A 389 -36.65 8.57 0.30
CA THR A 389 -37.72 9.01 1.22
C THR A 389 -37.90 8.12 2.46
N ASP A 390 -37.55 6.84 2.39
CA ASP A 390 -37.74 5.87 3.49
C ASP A 390 -36.48 5.66 4.35
N LEU A 391 -35.59 6.67 4.40
CA LEU A 391 -34.51 6.79 5.40
C LEU A 391 -35.04 7.01 6.84
N GLU A 392 -36.37 7.00 7.06
CA GLU A 392 -36.97 7.14 8.41
C GLU A 392 -37.91 6.00 8.88
N THR A 393 -38.36 5.03 8.07
CA THR A 393 -39.24 3.97 8.62
C THR A 393 -39.18 2.58 7.94
N MET A 394 -38.55 1.66 8.69
CA MET A 394 -38.86 0.24 8.93
C MET A 394 -38.80 -0.83 7.82
N ASP A 395 -38.08 -1.90 8.20
CA ASP A 395 -38.04 -3.29 7.71
C ASP A 395 -39.28 -3.80 6.96
N LEU A 396 -39.03 -4.55 5.87
CA LEU A 396 -39.66 -5.85 5.59
C LEU A 396 -39.00 -6.56 4.38
N ASP A 397 -38.29 -7.63 4.74
CA ASP A 397 -37.98 -8.91 4.11
C ASP A 397 -38.34 -9.26 2.64
N GLN A 398 -37.41 -10.04 2.05
CA GLN A 398 -37.49 -10.97 0.91
C GLN A 398 -37.34 -10.49 -0.55
N GLY A 399 -36.19 -10.86 -1.14
CA GLY A 399 -36.15 -11.47 -2.48
C GLY A 399 -35.32 -10.74 -3.55
N GLY A 400 -34.05 -11.10 -3.68
CA GLY A 400 -33.20 -10.80 -4.85
C GLY A 400 -32.08 -9.81 -4.56
N GLU A 401 -30.95 -10.29 -4.04
CA GLU A 401 -29.75 -9.50 -3.76
C GLU A 401 -29.05 -9.08 -5.07
N ALA A 402 -29.39 -7.89 -5.56
CA ALA A 402 -28.38 -7.06 -6.19
C ALA A 402 -27.48 -6.59 -5.05
N LEU A 403 -26.23 -7.08 -5.01
CA LEU A 403 -25.24 -6.66 -4.02
C LEU A 403 -25.21 -5.13 -3.98
N ALA A 404 -25.50 -4.55 -2.82
CA ALA A 404 -25.44 -3.11 -2.63
C ALA A 404 -24.04 -2.59 -3.05
N PRO A 405 -23.95 -1.39 -3.66
CA PRO A 405 -22.66 -0.82 -4.00
C PRO A 405 -21.82 -0.69 -2.73
N ARG A 406 -20.63 -1.31 -2.75
CA ARG A 406 -19.68 -1.26 -1.62
C ARG A 406 -19.10 0.15 -1.51
N GLN A 407 -19.03 0.67 -0.28
CA GLN A 407 -18.32 1.91 0.03
C GLN A 407 -16.82 1.63 0.10
N VAL A 408 -16.01 2.47 -0.55
CA VAL A 408 -14.55 2.45 -0.40
C VAL A 408 -14.21 3.17 0.91
N LEU A 409 -13.47 2.49 1.78
CA LEU A 409 -12.98 3.03 3.04
C LEU A 409 -11.49 3.38 2.91
N ASP A 410 -11.06 4.40 3.64
CA ASP A 410 -9.65 4.68 3.85
C ASP A 410 -9.14 3.75 4.95
N LEU A 411 -8.26 2.81 4.59
CA LEU A 411 -7.76 1.82 5.54
C LEU A 411 -6.74 2.42 6.50
N GLU A 412 -6.00 3.46 6.08
CA GLU A 412 -4.91 4.03 6.86
C GLU A 412 -5.45 4.78 8.10
N ASP A 413 -6.60 5.45 7.96
CA ASP A 413 -7.30 6.13 9.07
C ASP A 413 -7.89 5.14 10.10
N LEU A 414 -8.14 3.89 9.69
CA LEU A 414 -8.67 2.84 10.56
C LEU A 414 -7.57 2.09 11.32
N VAL A 415 -6.30 2.22 10.92
CA VAL A 415 -5.18 1.55 11.58
C VAL A 415 -4.83 2.25 12.89
N PHE A 416 -4.61 1.47 13.94
CA PHE A 416 -4.03 1.98 15.18
C PHE A 416 -2.52 2.18 15.02
N THR A 417 -2.08 3.41 14.72
CA THR A 417 -0.67 3.75 14.45
C THR A 417 0.30 3.37 15.57
N GLN A 418 -0.16 3.36 16.82
CA GLN A 418 0.64 3.01 18.00
C GLN A 418 0.90 1.49 18.15
N GLY A 419 0.29 0.66 17.30
CA GLY A 419 0.49 -0.80 17.32
C GLY A 419 0.28 -1.41 18.70
N SER A 420 1.29 -2.15 19.18
CA SER A 420 1.31 -2.78 20.52
C SER A 420 1.14 -1.79 21.68
N HIS A 421 1.50 -0.52 21.50
CA HIS A 421 1.38 0.51 22.53
C HIS A 421 -0.01 1.14 22.61
N PHE A 422 -0.92 0.80 21.69
CA PHE A 422 -2.27 1.35 21.69
C PHE A 422 -3.01 1.03 23.00
N MET A 423 -3.43 2.07 23.72
CA MET A 423 -4.24 1.92 24.93
C MET A 423 -5.70 2.27 24.67
N ALA A 424 -6.53 1.25 24.43
CA ALA A 424 -7.98 1.42 24.28
C ALA A 424 -8.63 1.99 25.56
N ASN A 425 -8.07 1.66 26.74
CA ASN A 425 -8.58 2.13 28.01
C ASN A 425 -8.04 3.52 28.37
N LYS A 426 -8.94 4.52 28.43
CA LYS A 426 -8.59 5.89 28.85
C LYS A 426 -8.21 6.01 30.34
N ARG A 427 -8.49 4.99 31.15
CA ARG A 427 -8.25 4.98 32.60
C ARG A 427 -7.63 3.67 33.03
N CYS A 428 -6.63 3.73 33.92
CA CYS A 428 -6.02 2.58 34.58
C CYS A 428 -6.34 2.64 36.08
N GLN A 429 -7.07 1.65 36.58
CA GLN A 429 -7.40 1.52 38.01
C GLN A 429 -6.36 0.64 38.68
N LEU A 430 -5.73 1.16 39.74
CA LEU A 430 -4.68 0.44 40.46
C LEU A 430 -5.26 -0.34 41.65
N PRO A 431 -4.66 -1.47 42.05
CA PRO A 431 -5.09 -2.23 43.22
C PRO A 431 -5.02 -1.43 44.52
N ASP A 432 -5.82 -1.82 45.50
CA ASP A 432 -5.82 -1.21 46.83
C ASP A 432 -4.44 -1.27 47.48
N GLY A 433 -4.06 -0.16 48.13
CA GLY A 433 -2.71 0.00 48.71
C GLY A 433 -1.65 0.48 47.73
N SER A 434 -2.00 0.70 46.45
CA SER A 434 -1.11 1.39 45.51
C SER A 434 -1.00 2.87 45.88
N PHE A 435 0.19 3.43 45.80
CA PHE A 435 0.43 4.85 46.08
C PHE A 435 1.43 5.44 45.07
N ARG A 436 1.31 6.76 44.85
CA ARG A 436 2.22 7.51 43.97
C ARG A 436 3.10 8.44 44.80
N ARG A 437 4.39 8.48 44.49
CA ARG A 437 5.36 9.40 45.10
C ARG A 437 6.06 10.18 43.99
N GLN A 438 5.84 11.49 43.95
CA GLN A 438 6.63 12.35 43.09
C GLN A 438 8.03 12.52 43.68
N ARG A 439 9.04 12.26 42.84
CA ARG A 439 10.45 12.50 43.17
C ARG A 439 11.04 13.48 42.16
N LYS A 440 12.28 13.90 42.41
CA LYS A 440 12.98 14.84 41.51
C LYS A 440 13.24 14.16 40.16
N GLY A 441 12.49 14.54 39.14
CA GLY A 441 12.66 14.07 37.76
C GLY A 441 11.95 12.77 37.39
N TYR A 442 11.18 12.16 38.31
CA TYR A 442 10.38 10.98 38.00
C TYR A 442 9.22 10.81 38.99
N GLU A 443 8.17 10.13 38.54
CA GLU A 443 7.06 9.69 39.39
C GLU A 443 7.18 8.20 39.69
N GLU A 444 7.16 7.85 40.97
CA GLU A 444 7.28 6.47 41.42
C GLU A 444 5.89 5.95 41.81
N VAL A 445 5.36 4.99 41.04
CA VAL A 445 4.08 4.32 41.33
C VAL A 445 4.37 2.97 41.96
N HIS A 446 3.98 2.80 43.23
CA HIS A 446 4.11 1.55 43.96
C HIS A 446 2.81 0.76 43.88
N VAL A 447 2.89 -0.48 43.40
CA VAL A 447 1.78 -1.45 43.40
C VAL A 447 2.17 -2.62 44.30
N PRO A 448 1.45 -2.87 45.41
CA PRO A 448 1.81 -3.94 46.34
C PRO A 448 1.55 -5.33 45.74
N ALA A 449 2.26 -6.34 46.25
CA ALA A 449 2.00 -7.73 45.88
C ALA A 449 0.58 -8.14 46.29
N LEU A 450 -0.20 -8.67 45.33
CA LEU A 450 -1.55 -9.15 45.58
C LEU A 450 -1.54 -10.39 46.49
N LYS A 451 -2.46 -10.42 47.45
CA LYS A 451 -2.66 -11.62 48.29
C LYS A 451 -3.27 -12.74 47.43
N PRO A 452 -2.74 -13.97 47.51
CA PRO A 452 -3.32 -15.08 46.77
C PRO A 452 -4.76 -15.31 47.23
N LYS A 453 -5.66 -15.61 46.28
CA LYS A 453 -7.05 -15.97 46.60
C LYS A 453 -7.06 -17.17 47.56
N PRO A 454 -7.95 -17.22 48.58
CA PRO A 454 -8.09 -18.42 49.40
C PRO A 454 -8.53 -19.62 48.55
N PHE A 455 -8.21 -20.85 48.98
CA PHE A 455 -8.72 -22.06 48.32
C PHE A 455 -10.25 -22.13 48.46
N GLY A 456 -10.94 -22.56 47.40
CA GLY A 456 -12.35 -22.90 47.48
C GLY A 456 -12.61 -24.08 48.42
N SER A 457 -13.85 -24.24 48.90
CA SER A 457 -14.24 -25.31 49.83
C SER A 457 -13.90 -26.73 49.33
N GLU A 458 -13.95 -26.95 48.01
CA GLU A 458 -13.65 -28.25 47.38
C GLU A 458 -12.35 -28.25 46.56
N GLU A 459 -11.59 -27.16 46.60
CA GLU A 459 -10.41 -27.01 45.74
C GLU A 459 -9.15 -27.56 46.42
N GLN A 460 -8.55 -28.59 45.83
CA GLN A 460 -7.29 -29.18 46.29
C GLN A 460 -6.30 -29.35 45.14
N LEU A 461 -5.01 -29.36 45.47
CA LEU A 461 -3.96 -29.64 44.49
C LEU A 461 -4.03 -31.12 44.10
N LEU A 462 -4.09 -31.39 42.79
CA LEU A 462 -4.20 -32.75 42.29
C LEU A 462 -2.81 -33.42 42.27
N PRO A 463 -2.61 -34.57 42.95
CA PRO A 463 -1.40 -35.37 42.79
C PRO A 463 -1.35 -36.00 41.40
N VAL A 464 -0.15 -36.13 40.83
CA VAL A 464 0.07 -36.69 39.48
C VAL A 464 -0.47 -38.13 39.37
N GLU A 465 -0.48 -38.88 40.48
CA GLU A 465 -1.03 -40.23 40.57
C GLU A 465 -2.51 -40.34 40.21
N LYS A 466 -3.28 -39.26 40.37
CA LYS A 466 -4.71 -39.21 40.01
C LYS A 466 -4.96 -38.88 38.55
N LEU A 467 -3.93 -38.49 37.79
CA LEU A 467 -4.07 -38.27 36.34
C LEU A 467 -4.22 -39.61 35.60
N PRO A 468 -4.81 -39.62 34.40
CA PRO A 468 -4.84 -40.79 33.55
C PRO A 468 -3.45 -41.39 33.36
N LYS A 469 -3.33 -42.73 33.42
CA LYS A 469 -2.03 -43.44 33.40
C LYS A 469 -1.15 -43.04 32.21
N TYR A 470 -1.75 -42.82 31.04
CA TYR A 470 -1.01 -42.42 29.84
C TYR A 470 -0.36 -41.04 29.97
N ALA A 471 -0.91 -40.13 30.79
CA ALA A 471 -0.40 -38.77 30.94
C ALA A 471 0.66 -38.64 32.05
N GLN A 472 0.77 -39.62 32.96
CA GLN A 472 1.63 -39.52 34.14
C GLN A 472 3.13 -39.42 33.79
N ALA A 473 3.59 -40.11 32.74
CA ALA A 473 5.01 -40.10 32.36
C ALA A 473 5.50 -38.71 31.90
N GLY A 474 4.63 -37.88 31.29
CA GLY A 474 4.97 -36.50 30.92
C GLY A 474 5.21 -35.55 32.11
N PHE A 475 4.83 -35.98 33.32
CA PHE A 475 4.99 -35.23 34.57
C PHE A 475 6.04 -35.85 35.50
N GLU A 476 7.03 -36.57 34.96
CA GLU A 476 8.15 -37.09 35.75
C GLU A 476 8.84 -35.96 36.55
N GLY A 477 9.08 -36.21 37.84
CA GLY A 477 9.65 -35.22 38.78
C GLY A 477 8.63 -34.30 39.46
N PHE A 478 7.35 -34.35 39.08
CA PHE A 478 6.28 -33.55 39.72
C PHE A 478 5.47 -34.42 40.70
N LYS A 479 5.26 -33.91 41.91
CA LYS A 479 4.41 -34.58 42.92
C LYS A 479 2.94 -34.20 42.77
N THR A 480 2.68 -32.91 42.57
CA THR A 480 1.33 -32.33 42.47
C THR A 480 1.30 -31.30 41.35
N LEU A 481 0.15 -31.16 40.70
CA LEU A 481 -0.12 -30.04 39.80
C LEU A 481 -0.28 -28.73 40.60
N ASN A 482 -0.02 -27.60 39.94
CA ASN A 482 -0.30 -26.30 40.55
C ASN A 482 -1.82 -26.04 40.62
N ARG A 483 -2.23 -24.96 41.28
CA ARG A 483 -3.66 -24.66 41.49
C ARG A 483 -4.44 -24.52 40.19
N ILE A 484 -3.91 -23.78 39.22
CA ILE A 484 -4.55 -23.53 37.92
C ILE A 484 -4.64 -24.82 37.10
N GLN A 485 -3.55 -25.57 37.02
CA GLN A 485 -3.48 -26.89 36.37
C GLN A 485 -4.47 -27.87 37.02
N SER A 486 -4.58 -27.88 38.35
CA SER A 486 -5.53 -28.74 39.08
C SER A 486 -6.98 -28.37 38.86
N LYS A 487 -7.28 -27.12 38.48
CA LYS A 487 -8.64 -26.71 38.11
C LYS A 487 -8.98 -27.10 36.67
N LEU A 488 -8.00 -27.02 35.78
CA LEU A 488 -8.19 -27.21 34.33
C LEU A 488 -7.93 -28.63 33.83
N TYR A 489 -7.35 -29.53 34.64
CA TYR A 489 -6.96 -30.86 34.14
C TYR A 489 -8.14 -31.65 33.53
N ARG A 490 -9.36 -31.54 34.07
CA ARG A 490 -10.56 -32.18 33.51
C ARG A 490 -10.84 -31.67 32.11
N ALA A 491 -10.89 -30.34 31.93
CA ALA A 491 -11.09 -29.73 30.62
C ALA A 491 -9.92 -30.02 29.65
N ALA A 492 -8.68 -30.10 30.14
CA ALA A 492 -7.52 -30.35 29.29
C ALA A 492 -7.40 -31.82 28.85
N LEU A 493 -7.63 -32.78 29.76
CA LEU A 493 -7.39 -34.21 29.55
C LEU A 493 -8.65 -35.04 29.33
N GLU A 494 -9.83 -34.61 29.77
CA GLU A 494 -11.07 -35.39 29.70
C GLU A 494 -12.03 -34.89 28.60
N THR A 495 -11.92 -33.64 28.15
CA THR A 495 -12.70 -33.09 27.03
C THR A 495 -11.84 -32.64 25.84
N ASP A 496 -12.45 -32.60 24.65
CA ASP A 496 -11.84 -32.10 23.40
C ASP A 496 -12.23 -30.65 23.08
N GLU A 497 -12.85 -29.96 24.03
CA GLU A 497 -13.25 -28.56 23.89
C GLU A 497 -12.04 -27.65 23.64
N ASN A 498 -12.29 -26.58 22.87
CA ASN A 498 -11.35 -25.49 22.71
C ASN A 498 -11.17 -24.75 24.04
N LEU A 499 -9.95 -24.37 24.38
CA LEU A 499 -9.65 -23.75 25.68
C LEU A 499 -8.99 -22.39 25.50
N LEU A 500 -9.39 -21.41 26.30
CA LEU A 500 -8.60 -20.20 26.55
C LEU A 500 -8.20 -20.15 28.02
N LEU A 501 -6.90 -20.09 28.29
CA LEU A 501 -6.34 -19.88 29.61
C LEU A 501 -5.75 -18.48 29.74
N CYS A 502 -6.44 -17.60 30.47
CA CYS A 502 -5.90 -16.31 30.87
C CYS A 502 -5.26 -16.42 32.26
N ALA A 503 -3.92 -16.44 32.31
CA ALA A 503 -3.18 -16.55 33.56
C ALA A 503 -1.91 -15.68 33.56
N PRO A 504 -1.48 -15.18 34.74
CA PRO A 504 -0.25 -14.40 34.85
C PRO A 504 0.98 -15.16 34.33
N THR A 505 1.98 -14.43 33.85
CA THR A 505 3.26 -15.02 33.42
C THR A 505 3.91 -15.77 34.60
N GLY A 506 4.42 -16.97 34.33
CA GLY A 506 4.95 -17.87 35.37
C GLY A 506 3.91 -18.72 36.11
N ALA A 507 2.61 -18.58 35.80
CA ALA A 507 1.56 -19.41 36.41
C ALA A 507 1.52 -20.87 35.92
N GLY A 508 2.46 -21.30 35.08
CA GLY A 508 2.57 -22.68 34.59
C GLY A 508 1.65 -23.04 33.43
N LYS A 509 1.37 -22.08 32.53
CA LYS A 509 0.56 -22.24 31.30
C LYS A 509 1.08 -23.36 30.40
N THR A 510 2.41 -23.51 30.30
CA THR A 510 3.08 -24.54 29.49
C THR A 510 2.68 -25.97 29.87
N ASN A 511 2.47 -26.25 31.16
CA ASN A 511 2.02 -27.58 31.58
C ASN A 511 0.55 -27.84 31.21
N VAL A 512 -0.27 -26.80 31.06
CA VAL A 512 -1.65 -26.94 30.56
C VAL A 512 -1.63 -27.29 29.07
N ALA A 513 -0.75 -26.66 28.29
CA ALA A 513 -0.50 -27.09 26.91
C ALA A 513 -0.05 -28.54 26.85
N LEU A 514 0.90 -28.94 27.71
CA LEU A 514 1.36 -30.33 27.79
C LEU A 514 0.23 -31.31 28.10
N MET A 515 -0.71 -30.97 28.99
CA MET A 515 -1.89 -31.80 29.25
C MET A 515 -2.74 -31.98 27.98
N CYS A 516 -2.96 -30.90 27.22
CA CYS A 516 -3.71 -30.97 25.95
C CYS A 516 -2.96 -31.83 24.91
N MET A 517 -1.64 -31.70 24.84
CA MET A 517 -0.79 -32.55 23.98
C MET A 517 -0.90 -34.03 24.37
N LEU A 518 -0.79 -34.32 25.67
CA LEU A 518 -0.86 -35.69 26.20
C LEU A 518 -2.24 -36.32 25.95
N ARG A 519 -3.33 -35.54 25.98
CA ARG A 519 -4.65 -36.04 25.59
C ARG A 519 -4.65 -36.49 24.13
N GLU A 520 -4.12 -35.66 23.24
CA GLU A 520 -4.08 -35.98 21.81
C GLU A 520 -3.22 -37.22 21.55
N ILE A 521 -2.02 -37.26 22.14
CA ILE A 521 -1.15 -38.45 22.13
C ILE A 521 -1.90 -39.68 22.66
N GLY A 522 -2.69 -39.51 23.72
CA GLY A 522 -3.47 -40.56 24.37
C GLY A 522 -4.51 -41.22 23.46
N LYS A 523 -5.00 -40.53 22.43
CA LYS A 523 -5.95 -41.08 21.45
C LYS A 523 -5.33 -42.08 20.49
N HIS A 524 -4.01 -42.00 20.30
CA HIS A 524 -3.24 -42.81 19.34
C HIS A 524 -2.43 -43.91 20.01
N ILE A 525 -2.78 -44.29 21.26
CA ILE A 525 -2.13 -45.39 21.97
C ILE A 525 -2.79 -46.71 21.56
N ASN A 526 -2.00 -47.61 21.01
CA ASN A 526 -2.39 -48.97 20.68
C ASN A 526 -2.53 -49.84 21.94
N MET A 527 -3.23 -50.96 21.81
CA MET A 527 -3.41 -51.92 22.91
C MET A 527 -2.10 -52.56 23.42
N ASP A 528 -1.05 -52.54 22.60
CA ASP A 528 0.30 -53.03 22.96
C ASP A 528 1.17 -51.96 23.67
N GLY A 529 0.64 -50.74 23.84
CA GLY A 529 1.32 -49.62 24.49
C GLY A 529 2.21 -48.79 23.56
N THR A 530 2.22 -49.08 22.26
CA THR A 530 2.90 -48.25 21.25
C THR A 530 2.02 -47.06 20.82
N ILE A 531 2.63 -45.99 20.32
CA ILE A 531 1.92 -44.79 19.84
C ILE A 531 2.00 -44.75 18.31
N ASN A 532 0.86 -44.57 17.64
CA ASN A 532 0.82 -44.32 16.19
C ASN A 532 1.23 -42.88 15.90
N VAL A 533 2.52 -42.68 15.68
CA VAL A 533 3.13 -41.37 15.47
C VAL A 533 2.82 -40.73 14.11
N ASP A 534 2.26 -41.48 13.17
CA ASP A 534 1.95 -41.02 11.81
C ASP A 534 0.52 -40.47 11.67
N ASP A 535 -0.36 -40.73 12.65
CA ASP A 535 -1.79 -40.41 12.56
C ASP A 535 -2.12 -38.96 12.96
N PHE A 536 -1.19 -38.26 13.63
CA PHE A 536 -1.44 -36.94 14.18
C PHE A 536 -0.20 -36.03 14.16
N LYS A 537 -0.47 -34.73 14.12
CA LYS A 537 0.50 -33.67 14.36
C LYS A 537 -0.07 -32.62 15.31
N ILE A 538 0.82 -32.03 16.09
CA ILE A 538 0.52 -30.97 17.05
C ILE A 538 1.37 -29.76 16.71
N ILE A 539 0.74 -28.60 16.59
CA ILE A 539 1.42 -27.35 16.32
C ILE A 539 1.44 -26.52 17.60
N TYR A 540 2.63 -26.12 18.04
CA TYR A 540 2.82 -25.16 19.12
C TYR A 540 3.36 -23.86 18.55
N ILE A 541 2.58 -22.80 18.68
CA ILE A 541 2.90 -21.47 18.17
C ILE A 541 3.34 -20.62 19.36
N ALA A 542 4.57 -20.11 19.31
CA ALA A 542 5.12 -19.23 20.33
C ALA A 542 5.57 -17.89 19.72
N PRO A 543 5.40 -16.76 20.43
CA PRO A 543 5.67 -15.43 19.88
C PRO A 543 7.15 -15.18 19.58
N MET A 544 8.05 -15.75 20.39
CA MET A 544 9.49 -15.47 20.35
C MET A 544 10.29 -16.69 19.93
N ARG A 545 11.34 -16.49 19.12
CA ARG A 545 12.24 -17.57 18.67
C ARG A 545 13.00 -18.23 19.81
N SER A 546 13.47 -17.45 20.78
CA SER A 546 14.13 -17.98 21.99
C SER A 546 13.22 -18.90 22.77
N LEU A 547 11.93 -18.53 22.88
CA LEU A 547 10.91 -19.34 23.54
C LEU A 547 10.65 -20.64 22.77
N VAL A 548 10.62 -20.60 21.43
CA VAL A 548 10.51 -21.81 20.60
C VAL A 548 11.62 -22.81 20.93
N GLN A 549 12.89 -22.36 20.96
CA GLN A 549 14.04 -23.23 21.25
C GLN A 549 13.99 -23.83 22.65
N GLU A 550 13.62 -23.02 23.65
CA GLU A 550 13.42 -23.50 25.02
C GLU A 550 12.33 -24.57 25.08
N MET A 551 11.20 -24.33 24.41
CA MET A 551 10.05 -25.24 24.40
C MET A 551 10.37 -26.56 23.67
N VAL A 552 11.13 -26.53 22.58
CA VAL A 552 11.61 -27.76 21.92
C VAL A 552 12.47 -28.60 22.87
N GLY A 553 13.41 -27.97 23.59
CA GLY A 553 14.23 -28.66 24.58
C GLY A 553 13.42 -29.19 25.78
N SER A 554 12.40 -28.44 26.22
CA SER A 554 11.52 -28.82 27.34
C SER A 554 10.58 -29.96 26.97
N PHE A 555 9.83 -29.82 25.87
CA PHE A 555 8.90 -30.85 25.39
C PHE A 555 9.65 -32.10 24.91
N GLY A 556 10.79 -31.95 24.26
CA GLY A 556 11.63 -33.08 23.85
C GLY A 556 12.06 -33.94 25.05
N LYS A 557 12.45 -33.34 26.17
CA LYS A 557 12.78 -34.08 27.40
C LYS A 557 11.56 -34.75 28.03
N ARG A 558 10.43 -34.03 28.12
CA ARG A 558 9.21 -34.54 28.76
C ARG A 558 8.49 -35.63 27.96
N LEU A 559 8.62 -35.59 26.64
CA LEU A 559 7.94 -36.51 25.74
C LEU A 559 8.84 -37.63 25.21
N ALA A 560 10.11 -37.65 25.60
CA ALA A 560 11.07 -38.69 25.23
C ALA A 560 10.59 -40.11 25.62
N THR A 561 9.88 -40.25 26.74
CA THR A 561 9.31 -41.52 27.20
C THR A 561 8.24 -42.09 26.26
N TYR A 562 7.64 -41.24 25.43
CA TYR A 562 6.61 -41.60 24.47
C TYR A 562 7.16 -41.84 23.05
N GLY A 563 8.48 -41.66 22.84
CA GLY A 563 9.09 -41.78 21.51
C GLY A 563 8.64 -40.69 20.52
N ILE A 564 8.17 -39.55 21.03
CA ILE A 564 7.68 -38.44 20.23
C ILE A 564 8.82 -37.51 19.83
N THR A 565 8.87 -37.16 18.54
CA THR A 565 9.87 -36.23 18.01
C THR A 565 9.31 -34.81 18.02
N VAL A 566 10.02 -33.92 18.70
CA VAL A 566 9.72 -32.49 18.78
C VAL A 566 10.78 -31.72 18.00
N ALA A 567 10.37 -30.84 17.09
CA ALA A 567 11.30 -30.03 16.30
C ALA A 567 10.89 -28.56 16.20
N GLU A 568 11.90 -27.72 15.99
CA GLU A 568 11.75 -26.30 15.69
C GLU A 568 11.50 -26.09 14.20
N LEU A 569 10.56 -25.20 13.88
CA LEU A 569 10.36 -24.69 12.53
C LEU A 569 10.35 -23.16 12.55
N THR A 570 11.50 -22.56 12.22
CA THR A 570 11.71 -21.10 12.23
C THR A 570 12.26 -20.59 10.90
N GLY A 571 12.49 -19.28 10.80
CA GLY A 571 12.98 -18.63 9.57
C GLY A 571 14.29 -19.23 9.06
N ASP A 572 15.23 -19.53 9.97
CA ASP A 572 16.59 -19.98 9.64
C ASP A 572 16.70 -21.51 9.56
N HIS A 573 15.81 -22.24 10.24
CA HIS A 573 15.76 -23.70 10.24
C HIS A 573 14.54 -24.19 9.47
N GLN A 574 14.73 -24.47 8.18
CA GLN A 574 13.73 -25.07 7.31
C GLN A 574 13.89 -26.59 7.35
N LEU A 575 12.94 -27.27 7.99
CA LEU A 575 12.91 -28.73 7.98
C LEU A 575 12.64 -29.24 6.56
N CYS A 576 13.33 -30.31 6.17
CA CYS A 576 13.00 -31.03 4.95
C CYS A 576 11.61 -31.67 5.09
N LYS A 577 10.92 -31.91 3.98
CA LYS A 577 9.59 -32.58 4.01
C LYS A 577 9.62 -33.92 4.75
N GLU A 578 10.73 -34.66 4.63
CA GLU A 578 10.97 -35.92 5.34
C GLU A 578 11.07 -35.70 6.85
N GLU A 579 11.78 -34.67 7.30
CA GLU A 579 11.90 -34.31 8.72
C GLU A 579 10.55 -33.88 9.30
N ILE A 580 9.78 -33.05 8.55
CA ILE A 580 8.42 -32.64 8.94
C ILE A 580 7.50 -33.87 9.08
N SER A 581 7.63 -34.84 8.18
CA SER A 581 6.84 -36.07 8.24
C SER A 581 7.18 -36.88 9.50
N ALA A 582 8.46 -36.98 9.86
CA ALA A 582 8.95 -37.70 11.03
C ALA A 582 8.66 -36.99 12.36
N THR A 583 8.40 -35.68 12.36
CA THR A 583 8.10 -34.90 13.57
C THR A 583 6.60 -34.82 13.87
N GLN A 584 6.21 -35.12 15.10
CA GLN A 584 4.81 -35.06 15.55
C GLN A 584 4.47 -33.68 16.13
N ILE A 585 5.39 -33.11 16.92
CA ILE A 585 5.19 -31.80 17.53
C ILE A 585 6.10 -30.79 16.87
N ILE A 586 5.50 -29.80 16.24
CA ILE A 586 6.19 -28.72 15.55
C ILE A 586 6.03 -27.46 16.38
N VAL A 587 7.15 -26.92 16.85
CA VAL A 587 7.20 -25.66 17.60
C VAL A 587 7.68 -24.56 16.65
N CYS A 588 6.88 -23.52 16.46
CA CYS A 588 7.14 -22.50 15.43
C CYS A 588 6.68 -21.10 15.86
N THR A 589 7.06 -20.09 15.08
CA THR A 589 6.51 -18.73 15.22
C THR A 589 5.25 -18.57 14.36
N PRO A 590 4.34 -17.64 14.70
CA PRO A 590 3.13 -17.38 13.92
C PRO A 590 3.43 -17.14 12.43
N GLU A 591 4.46 -16.35 12.12
CA GLU A 591 4.83 -15.99 10.74
C GLU A 591 5.26 -17.21 9.94
N LYS A 592 6.04 -18.10 10.56
CA LYS A 592 6.53 -19.29 9.86
C LYS A 592 5.37 -20.23 9.52
N TRP A 593 4.46 -20.43 10.48
CA TRP A 593 3.28 -21.25 10.25
C TRP A 593 2.31 -20.63 9.23
N ASP A 594 2.17 -19.30 9.21
CA ASP A 594 1.36 -18.60 8.22
C ASP A 594 1.92 -18.77 6.81
N ILE A 595 3.24 -18.59 6.62
CA ILE A 595 3.90 -18.79 5.33
C ILE A 595 3.71 -20.22 4.82
N ILE A 596 3.83 -21.21 5.70
CA ILE A 596 3.68 -22.63 5.38
C ILE A 596 2.26 -22.93 4.89
N THR A 597 1.28 -22.48 5.66
CA THR A 597 -0.13 -22.76 5.35
C THR A 597 -0.62 -21.98 4.12
N ARG A 598 0.02 -20.86 3.76
CA ARG A 598 -0.20 -20.14 2.49
C ARG A 598 0.41 -20.83 1.26
N LYS A 599 1.61 -21.40 1.37
CA LYS A 599 2.35 -21.97 0.22
C LYS A 599 1.72 -23.25 -0.37
N GLY A 600 0.70 -23.84 0.26
CA GLY A 600 -0.17 -24.88 -0.32
C GLY A 600 0.47 -26.25 -0.59
N GLY A 601 1.81 -26.34 -0.66
CA GLY A 601 2.54 -27.59 -0.89
C GLY A 601 2.55 -28.56 0.31
N GLU A 602 2.06 -28.13 1.47
CA GLU A 602 2.06 -28.87 2.74
C GLU A 602 0.65 -29.27 3.19
N ARG A 603 -0.35 -29.20 2.30
CA ARG A 603 -1.75 -29.59 2.58
C ARG A 603 -1.90 -31.01 3.15
N THR A 604 -1.00 -31.92 2.78
CA THR A 604 -0.97 -33.29 3.32
C THR A 604 -0.72 -33.34 4.81
N TYR A 605 0.08 -32.41 5.35
CA TYR A 605 0.43 -32.39 6.77
C TYR A 605 -0.60 -31.60 7.58
N THR A 606 -1.23 -30.59 7.00
CA THR A 606 -2.29 -29.81 7.67
C THR A 606 -3.53 -30.64 7.99
N GLN A 607 -3.81 -31.71 7.23
CA GLN A 607 -4.90 -32.65 7.51
C GLN A 607 -4.62 -33.55 8.73
N LEU A 608 -3.33 -33.78 9.04
CA LEU A 608 -2.94 -34.56 10.22
C LEU A 608 -2.91 -33.71 11.50
N VAL A 609 -3.03 -32.38 11.38
CA VAL A 609 -3.02 -31.50 12.55
C VAL A 609 -4.32 -31.67 13.31
N ARG A 610 -4.23 -32.16 14.56
CA ARG A 610 -5.39 -32.33 15.46
C ARG A 610 -5.42 -31.32 16.60
N LEU A 611 -4.29 -30.69 16.91
CA LEU A 611 -4.16 -29.73 18.00
C LEU A 611 -3.27 -28.57 17.59
N ILE A 612 -3.75 -27.34 17.80
CA ILE A 612 -2.97 -26.10 17.68
C ILE A 612 -2.98 -25.38 19.03
N VAL A 613 -1.80 -25.13 19.57
CA VAL A 613 -1.60 -24.36 20.79
C VAL A 613 -1.05 -22.98 20.41
N LEU A 614 -1.76 -21.93 20.80
CA LEU A 614 -1.41 -20.53 20.61
C LEU A 614 -0.89 -19.98 21.94
N ASP A 615 0.42 -19.99 22.12
CA ASP A 615 1.06 -19.42 23.29
C ASP A 615 1.14 -17.89 23.18
N GLU A 616 0.93 -17.21 24.31
CA GLU A 616 0.86 -15.75 24.40
C GLU A 616 -0.07 -15.11 23.34
N ILE A 617 -1.31 -15.61 23.21
CA ILE A 617 -2.31 -15.17 22.22
C ILE A 617 -2.66 -13.67 22.31
N HIS A 618 -2.33 -12.99 23.41
CA HIS A 618 -2.42 -11.53 23.50
C HIS A 618 -1.46 -10.78 22.56
N LEU A 619 -0.56 -11.49 21.86
CA LEU A 619 0.13 -10.96 20.68
C LEU A 619 -0.84 -10.45 19.60
N LEU A 620 -2.13 -10.79 19.68
CA LEU A 620 -3.19 -10.14 18.90
C LEU A 620 -3.22 -8.62 19.02
N HIS A 621 -2.76 -8.06 20.14
CA HIS A 621 -2.65 -6.61 20.34
C HIS A 621 -1.36 -6.01 19.75
N ASP A 622 -0.44 -6.84 19.26
CA ASP A 622 0.81 -6.41 18.61
C ASP A 622 0.59 -6.23 17.09
N ASP A 623 1.53 -5.60 16.40
CA ASP A 623 1.52 -5.45 14.93
C ASP A 623 1.59 -6.82 14.22
N ARG A 624 2.01 -7.84 14.97
CA ARG A 624 2.04 -9.24 14.56
C ARG A 624 0.71 -9.96 14.76
N GLY A 625 -0.27 -9.33 15.41
CA GLY A 625 -1.60 -9.85 15.68
C GLY A 625 -2.35 -10.35 14.44
N PRO A 626 -2.36 -9.61 13.32
CA PRO A 626 -3.02 -10.04 12.08
C PRO A 626 -2.53 -11.40 11.55
N VAL A 627 -1.29 -11.80 11.86
CA VAL A 627 -0.77 -13.12 11.49
C VAL A 627 -1.48 -14.24 12.27
N LEU A 628 -1.70 -14.04 13.58
CA LEU A 628 -2.45 -14.97 14.40
C LEU A 628 -3.92 -15.02 13.98
N GLU A 629 -4.52 -13.87 13.66
CA GLU A 629 -5.90 -13.81 13.16
C GLU A 629 -6.06 -14.59 11.86
N ALA A 630 -5.16 -14.38 10.90
CA ALA A 630 -5.16 -15.10 9.63
C ALA A 630 -5.00 -16.61 9.83
N LEU A 631 -4.17 -17.04 10.80
CA LEU A 631 -3.98 -18.45 11.12
C LEU A 631 -5.25 -19.09 11.72
N VAL A 632 -5.86 -18.42 12.70
CA VAL A 632 -7.06 -18.94 13.37
C VAL A 632 -8.25 -18.93 12.43
N ALA A 633 -8.47 -17.84 11.68
CA ALA A 633 -9.54 -17.74 10.68
C ALA A 633 -9.40 -18.83 9.60
N ARG A 634 -8.17 -19.10 9.15
CA ARG A 634 -7.90 -20.17 8.17
C ARG A 634 -8.13 -21.56 8.77
N ALA A 635 -7.73 -21.79 10.02
CA ALA A 635 -7.96 -23.07 10.70
C ALA A 635 -9.46 -23.34 10.87
N ILE A 636 -10.23 -22.38 11.38
CA ILE A 636 -11.68 -22.50 11.58
C ILE A 636 -12.40 -22.71 10.24
N ARG A 637 -12.10 -21.90 9.23
CA ARG A 637 -12.68 -22.07 7.90
C ARG A 637 -12.36 -23.43 7.28
N ASN A 638 -11.15 -23.94 7.51
CA ASN A 638 -10.78 -25.28 7.05
C ASN A 638 -11.55 -26.37 7.82
N ILE A 639 -11.73 -26.24 9.13
CA ILE A 639 -12.56 -27.16 9.94
C ILE A 639 -13.97 -27.24 9.35
N GLU A 640 -14.59 -26.09 9.05
CA GLU A 640 -15.94 -26.06 8.48
C GLU A 640 -16.02 -26.67 7.09
N MET A 641 -15.03 -26.40 6.23
CA MET A 641 -15.01 -26.92 4.86
C MET A 641 -14.71 -28.42 4.80
N THR A 642 -13.84 -28.92 5.69
CA THR A 642 -13.37 -30.32 5.68
C THR A 642 -14.12 -31.23 6.66
N GLN A 643 -14.85 -30.66 7.62
CA GLN A 643 -15.50 -31.35 8.73
C GLN A 643 -14.52 -32.20 9.58
N GLU A 644 -13.23 -31.82 9.54
CA GLU A 644 -12.20 -32.38 10.41
C GLU A 644 -11.90 -31.40 11.53
N ASP A 645 -12.30 -31.75 12.76
CA ASP A 645 -12.11 -30.89 13.91
C ASP A 645 -10.64 -30.81 14.31
N VAL A 646 -10.18 -29.58 14.57
CA VAL A 646 -8.87 -29.27 15.12
C VAL A 646 -9.08 -28.55 16.44
N ARG A 647 -8.50 -29.09 17.52
CA ARG A 647 -8.58 -28.49 18.85
C ARG A 647 -7.70 -27.25 18.93
N LEU A 648 -8.26 -26.14 19.38
CA LEU A 648 -7.56 -24.86 19.54
C LEU A 648 -7.38 -24.53 21.04
N ILE A 649 -6.14 -24.28 21.44
CA ILE A 649 -5.78 -23.92 22.82
C ILE A 649 -5.09 -22.56 22.83
N GLY A 650 -5.74 -21.54 23.35
CA GLY A 650 -5.16 -20.22 23.58
C GLY A 650 -4.59 -20.10 24.99
N LEU A 651 -3.35 -19.62 25.10
CA LEU A 651 -2.73 -19.24 26.38
C LEU A 651 -2.49 -17.73 26.36
N SER A 652 -3.03 -17.01 27.32
CA SER A 652 -2.93 -15.56 27.37
C SER A 652 -2.42 -15.06 28.72
N ALA A 653 -1.85 -13.85 28.72
CA ALA A 653 -1.73 -13.04 29.92
C ALA A 653 -3.13 -12.58 30.36
N THR A 654 -3.28 -12.18 31.62
CA THR A 654 -4.54 -11.63 32.13
C THR A 654 -4.71 -10.21 31.60
N LEU A 655 -5.36 -10.08 30.44
CA LEU A 655 -5.77 -8.82 29.85
C LEU A 655 -7.30 -8.71 29.85
N PRO A 656 -7.87 -7.49 29.72
CA PRO A 656 -9.31 -7.29 29.60
C PRO A 656 -9.91 -8.13 28.45
N ASN A 657 -11.21 -8.43 28.54
CA ASN A 657 -11.90 -9.31 27.61
C ASN A 657 -11.67 -8.90 26.14
N TYR A 658 -11.05 -9.79 25.35
CA TYR A 658 -11.05 -9.71 23.90
C TYR A 658 -12.21 -10.55 23.38
N THR A 659 -13.12 -9.94 22.63
CA THR A 659 -14.05 -10.68 21.76
C THR A 659 -13.38 -10.75 20.40
N LEU A 660 -13.04 -11.96 19.95
CA LEU A 660 -12.41 -12.16 18.65
C LEU A 660 -13.52 -12.27 17.61
N TYR A 661 -13.61 -11.27 16.75
CA TYR A 661 -14.48 -11.30 15.57
C TYR A 661 -13.64 -11.84 14.42
N PHE A 662 -13.83 -13.11 14.06
CA PHE A 662 -13.21 -13.64 12.86
C PHE A 662 -14.15 -13.38 11.68
N MET A 663 -13.78 -12.44 10.79
CA MET A 663 -14.44 -12.30 9.51
C MET A 663 -13.74 -13.23 8.51
N SER A 664 -14.39 -14.34 8.16
CA SER A 664 -13.93 -15.22 7.11
C SER A 664 -14.70 -14.86 5.84
N ASP A 665 -14.01 -14.24 4.87
CA ASP A 665 -14.57 -13.83 3.59
C ASP A 665 -14.95 -15.09 2.77
N ALA A 666 -16.20 -15.53 2.92
CA ALA A 666 -16.82 -16.42 1.97
C ALA A 666 -17.24 -15.56 0.78
N TYR A 667 -16.68 -15.88 -0.38
CA TYR A 667 -16.82 -15.21 -1.68
C TYR A 667 -18.27 -15.16 -2.23
N MET A 668 -19.29 -15.29 -1.39
CA MET A 668 -20.71 -15.40 -1.77
C MET A 668 -21.68 -14.62 -0.87
N GLY A 669 -21.31 -13.45 -0.35
CA GLY A 669 -22.30 -12.50 0.18
C GLY A 669 -23.08 -12.96 1.41
N CYS A 670 -22.53 -13.87 2.22
CA CYS A 670 -22.98 -14.07 3.58
C CYS A 670 -21.89 -13.57 4.52
N ASP A 671 -22.11 -12.38 5.09
CA ASP A 671 -21.35 -11.87 6.23
C ASP A 671 -21.66 -12.76 7.44
N GLN A 672 -21.07 -13.95 7.49
CA GLN A 672 -21.05 -14.74 8.70
C GLN A 672 -20.00 -14.13 9.61
N GLU A 673 -20.46 -13.21 10.48
CA GLU A 673 -19.72 -12.81 11.67
C GLU A 673 -19.50 -14.04 12.54
N TYR A 674 -18.30 -14.63 12.51
CA TYR A 674 -17.94 -15.62 13.50
C TYR A 674 -17.61 -14.85 14.78
N LYS A 675 -18.65 -14.69 15.60
CA LYS A 675 -18.50 -14.28 16.99
C LYS A 675 -17.83 -15.41 17.74
N PHE A 676 -16.50 -15.39 17.77
CA PHE A 676 -15.77 -16.14 18.77
C PHE A 676 -15.79 -15.30 20.05
N SER A 677 -16.95 -15.31 20.71
CA SER A 677 -17.06 -14.86 22.09
C SER A 677 -16.22 -15.82 22.91
N VAL A 678 -14.98 -15.43 23.18
CA VAL A 678 -14.26 -16.06 24.28
C VAL A 678 -14.86 -15.53 25.56
N ASP A 679 -15.95 -16.17 25.97
CA ASP A 679 -16.38 -16.04 27.35
C ASP A 679 -15.24 -16.58 28.20
N VAL A 680 -14.49 -15.66 28.80
CA VAL A 680 -13.64 -15.94 29.94
C VAL A 680 -14.60 -16.32 31.06
N LYS A 681 -15.12 -17.56 31.02
CA LYS A 681 -15.92 -18.10 32.10
C LYS A 681 -15.04 -18.02 33.34
N GLU A 682 -15.51 -17.29 34.37
CA GLU A 682 -14.98 -17.51 35.70
C GLU A 682 -15.14 -19.01 35.95
N ALA A 683 -14.01 -19.69 36.14
CA ALA A 683 -13.98 -21.15 36.09
C ALA A 683 -15.10 -21.72 36.98
N GLU A 684 -16.11 -22.31 36.31
CA GLU A 684 -17.41 -22.68 36.86
C GLU A 684 -17.21 -23.36 38.22
N THR A 685 -17.74 -22.73 39.27
CA THR A 685 -18.08 -23.47 40.48
C THR A 685 -19.37 -24.20 40.15
N ASP A 686 -19.31 -25.53 40.04
CA ASP A 686 -20.50 -26.37 40.05
C ASP A 686 -21.31 -25.99 41.30
N SER A 687 -22.35 -25.19 41.11
CA SER A 687 -23.40 -24.97 42.09
C SER A 687 -24.67 -25.65 41.56
N ASP A 688 -24.62 -26.98 41.53
CA ASP A 688 -25.82 -27.79 41.55
C ASP A 688 -26.27 -27.93 43.02
N SER A 689 -27.21 -27.08 43.43
CA SER A 689 -28.34 -27.42 44.34
C SER A 689 -29.06 -26.15 44.80
N ASP A 690 -30.22 -25.87 44.20
CA ASP A 690 -31.53 -25.88 44.89
C ASP A 690 -32.68 -25.92 43.86
#